data_AF-A0A8H4R072-F1
#
_entry.id   AF-A0A8H4R072-F1
#
_cell.length_a   1.000
_cell.length_b   1.000
_cell.length_c   1.000
_cell.angle_alpha   90.00
_cell.angle_beta   90.00
_cell.angle_gamma   90.00
#
_symmetry.space_group_name_H-M   'P 1'
#
loop_
_entity.id
_entity.type
_entity.pdbx_description
1 polymer ?
#
loop_
_entity_poly.entity_id
_entity_poly.type
_entity_poly.pdbx_seq_one_letter_code
_entity_poly.pdbx_strand_id
1 'polypeptide(L)'
;MALSKRNRTSKDQQETSNQADESTTVTPHRSDSKDQLRHEVDALKKKTQRPFYRTGRFLFPFGISLGLLLGFAFVEPQDIHELHAQVTTLANSYDINLPQLPEIDLSRVEIEWTRFRSSIPEVWKFNNDGREFQVGENMKNRGLSAEYPVVLVPGIISTALESWSTAPEYRPFFREKVWGGFNMLSQVTFNKERWIAAMMLDPVTGLDPEDSKVRAAEGLDAASSLIQGYWVWSKIIENLAVVNYDTNNLYLAPYDWRLSFYNLEERDGYFSKLKYTIESLRKRQRKKVVVAAHSMGCSVLLVIFVRLSSPDSLSSSYPSSFKWVESPDHGNGGSDWVERHIESYISIAGTHLGVAKAMAAFLSGEMKDTVQMNPAGAYVLERFFSRKERQTLFRSWAGSASMWIKGGNAVWGNDTHAPDDDCDATHSHSHGHLISFRPDATAPDDKSSKNMTSVDASDWILEHTPVTFQKMLESNYSNGIERDEKQLKRNNADHRKWSNPLEVSLPYAPSMKIYCVYGHGKETERSYLYARGQYSQSESFPDAENAKCLDSAGENCTNPRPPLDMPLERLSWIDAAYSNETAKIRNGVKMGEGDGTVSLLSLGAMCVEGWKRKRWNPAGIPITTVELPHRPNPTIPRGGANTSDHVDILGSTGLNEIILKVATGAGHEIQDSFVSNIREYAQKIQWD
;
A
#
# COMPACT_ATOMS: atom_id res chain seq x y z
N MET A 1 -37.20 -16.17 28.53
CA MET A 1 -37.53 -17.18 29.55
C MET A 1 -36.22 -17.77 30.02
N ALA A 2 -35.88 -17.88 31.29
CA ALA A 2 -36.46 -17.43 32.54
C ALA A 2 -35.29 -17.39 33.55
N LEU A 3 -35.57 -16.94 34.79
CA LEU A 3 -34.65 -16.71 35.92
C LEU A 3 -34.15 -15.25 35.96
N SER A 4 -34.21 -14.52 37.07
CA SER A 4 -34.84 -14.73 38.36
C SER A 4 -34.80 -13.38 39.06
N LYS A 5 -35.93 -12.93 39.62
CA LYS A 5 -36.01 -11.73 40.46
C LYS A 5 -35.26 -11.99 41.76
N ARG A 6 -34.38 -11.07 42.18
CA ARG A 6 -33.95 -10.98 43.57
C ARG A 6 -34.08 -9.54 44.09
N ASN A 7 -34.92 -9.43 45.11
CA ASN A 7 -35.23 -8.27 45.93
C ASN A 7 -33.98 -7.61 46.53
N ARG A 8 -34.08 -6.30 46.77
CA ARG A 8 -33.63 -5.72 48.05
C ARG A 8 -34.46 -4.50 48.42
N THR A 9 -35.26 -4.69 49.46
CA THR A 9 -35.93 -3.70 50.30
C THR A 9 -34.94 -3.01 51.24
N SER A 10 -35.27 -1.77 51.61
CA SER A 10 -35.02 -1.06 52.89
C SER A 10 -34.99 0.44 52.57
N LYS A 11 -35.58 1.40 53.28
CA LYS A 11 -36.52 1.46 54.41
C LYS A 11 -36.93 2.95 54.51
N ASP A 12 -38.19 3.18 54.87
CA ASP A 12 -38.80 4.40 55.41
C ASP A 12 -37.91 5.33 56.24
N GLN A 13 -38.13 6.65 56.07
CA GLN A 13 -38.18 7.59 57.19
C GLN A 13 -39.41 8.49 57.07
N GLN A 14 -40.11 8.58 58.19
CA GLN A 14 -41.42 9.18 58.42
C GLN A 14 -41.25 10.57 59.06
N GLU A 15 -42.29 11.39 58.84
CA GLU A 15 -42.60 12.75 59.30
C GLU A 15 -42.04 13.22 60.66
N THR A 16 -41.80 14.55 60.79
CA THR A 16 -42.54 15.43 61.74
C THR A 16 -42.11 16.91 61.73
N SER A 17 -43.13 17.79 61.74
CA SER A 17 -43.26 19.05 62.51
C SER A 17 -42.78 20.43 61.98
N ASN A 18 -43.72 21.39 62.12
CA ASN A 18 -43.62 22.82 62.49
C ASN A 18 -43.78 23.95 61.44
N GLN A 19 -45.01 24.49 61.42
CA GLN A 19 -45.46 25.88 61.70
C GLN A 19 -44.94 27.12 60.94
N ALA A 20 -45.94 27.89 60.44
CA ALA A 20 -46.12 29.37 60.42
C ALA A 20 -45.09 30.23 59.62
N ASP A 21 -45.40 31.35 58.95
CA ASP A 21 -46.58 32.21 58.79
C ASP A 21 -46.33 33.18 57.60
N GLU A 22 -47.40 33.89 57.18
CA GLU A 22 -47.43 35.22 56.52
C GLU A 22 -47.17 35.47 55.00
N SER A 23 -48.26 35.89 54.33
CA SER A 23 -48.48 36.99 53.36
C SER A 23 -47.34 37.42 52.40
N THR A 24 -47.53 37.63 51.09
CA THR A 24 -48.34 38.72 50.50
C THR A 24 -48.46 38.55 48.96
N THR A 25 -49.60 38.96 48.42
CA THR A 25 -50.09 39.14 47.03
C THR A 25 -49.11 39.69 45.97
N VAL A 26 -49.19 39.22 44.70
CA VAL A 26 -49.20 40.03 43.44
C VAL A 26 -49.56 39.16 42.18
N THR A 27 -50.74 39.46 41.60
CA THR A 27 -51.30 39.30 40.21
C THR A 27 -51.15 38.05 39.31
N PRO A 28 -52.21 37.69 38.54
CA PRO A 28 -52.25 36.54 37.63
C PRO A 28 -51.94 36.93 36.17
N HIS A 29 -50.98 36.28 35.51
CA HIS A 29 -50.90 36.35 34.02
C HIS A 29 -50.10 35.23 33.32
N ARG A 30 -49.80 34.10 33.98
CA ARG A 30 -48.83 33.12 33.44
C ARG A 30 -49.40 31.76 33.01
N SER A 31 -50.70 31.52 33.16
CA SER A 31 -51.32 30.23 32.77
C SER A 31 -51.65 30.16 31.27
N ASP A 32 -52.19 31.22 30.68
CA ASP A 32 -52.71 31.15 29.30
C ASP A 32 -51.62 31.03 28.23
N SER A 33 -50.43 31.58 28.48
CA SER A 33 -49.31 31.51 27.53
C SER A 33 -48.68 30.11 27.45
N LYS A 34 -48.73 29.35 28.55
CA LYS A 34 -48.12 28.01 28.62
C LYS A 34 -48.98 26.95 27.91
N ASP A 35 -50.30 27.08 28.00
CA ASP A 35 -51.22 26.18 27.32
C ASP A 35 -51.38 26.51 25.83
N GLN A 36 -51.26 27.79 25.43
CA GLN A 36 -51.13 28.17 24.02
C GLN A 36 -49.86 27.61 23.38
N LEU A 37 -48.70 27.73 24.05
CA LEU A 37 -47.43 27.15 23.57
C LEU A 37 -47.49 25.61 23.47
N ARG A 38 -48.22 24.94 24.37
CA ARG A 38 -48.42 23.48 24.30
C ARG A 38 -49.29 23.09 23.11
N HIS A 39 -50.37 23.81 22.86
CA HIS A 39 -51.22 23.57 21.69
C HIS A 39 -50.49 23.84 20.37
N GLU A 40 -49.59 24.83 20.32
CA GLU A 40 -48.81 25.14 19.13
C GLU A 40 -47.72 24.08 18.85
N VAL A 41 -47.05 23.58 19.91
CA VAL A 41 -46.09 22.47 19.82
C VAL A 41 -46.76 21.15 19.43
N ASP A 42 -47.96 20.87 19.94
CA ASP A 42 -48.72 19.67 19.57
C ASP A 42 -49.29 19.77 18.14
N ALA A 43 -49.65 20.96 17.67
CA ALA A 43 -50.02 21.21 16.28
C ALA A 43 -48.84 21.00 15.32
N LEU A 44 -47.63 21.43 15.69
CA LEU A 44 -46.39 21.20 14.92
C LEU A 44 -45.96 19.72 14.92
N LYS A 45 -46.15 19.00 16.03
CA LYS A 45 -45.94 17.54 16.09
C LYS A 45 -46.91 16.76 15.20
N LYS A 46 -48.18 17.17 15.13
CA LYS A 46 -49.18 16.53 14.26
C LYS A 46 -48.92 16.75 12.77
N LYS A 47 -48.28 17.86 12.38
CA LYS A 47 -48.00 18.20 10.97
C LYS A 47 -46.79 17.50 10.36
N THR A 48 -45.97 16.82 11.16
CA THR A 48 -44.72 16.18 10.70
C THR A 48 -44.66 14.70 11.06
N GLN A 49 -45.73 13.93 10.82
CA GLN A 49 -45.62 12.47 10.80
C GLN A 49 -44.92 12.04 9.52
N ARG A 50 -43.58 11.97 9.56
CA ARG A 50 -42.81 11.28 8.53
C ARG A 50 -43.25 9.81 8.53
N PRO A 51 -43.45 9.19 7.37
CA PRO A 51 -43.91 7.82 7.29
C PRO A 51 -42.94 6.88 8.02
N PHE A 52 -43.48 5.86 8.70
CA PHE A 52 -42.74 4.96 9.59
C PHE A 52 -41.51 4.33 8.93
N TYR A 53 -41.54 4.10 7.61
CA TYR A 53 -40.42 3.56 6.84
C TYR A 53 -39.22 4.51 6.68
N ARG A 54 -39.35 5.80 7.01
CA ARG A 54 -38.27 6.80 6.98
C ARG A 54 -37.70 7.16 8.34
N THR A 55 -38.20 6.54 9.41
CA THR A 55 -37.70 6.74 10.77
C THR A 55 -36.50 5.83 11.03
N GLY A 56 -35.47 6.33 11.73
CA GLY A 56 -34.27 5.54 12.08
C GLY A 56 -34.59 4.26 12.86
N ARG A 57 -35.74 4.20 13.55
CA ARG A 57 -36.25 3.02 14.25
C ARG A 57 -36.74 1.88 13.33
N PHE A 58 -37.07 2.18 12.07
CA PHE A 58 -37.39 1.16 11.06
C PHE A 58 -36.19 0.89 10.15
N LEU A 59 -35.52 1.96 9.68
CA LEU A 59 -34.37 1.85 8.79
C LEU A 59 -33.16 1.14 9.41
N PHE A 60 -32.94 1.27 10.72
CA PHE A 60 -31.84 0.59 11.39
C PHE A 60 -32.04 -0.93 11.50
N PRO A 61 -33.15 -1.46 12.05
CA PRO A 61 -33.39 -2.90 12.04
C PRO A 61 -33.62 -3.45 10.63
N PHE A 62 -34.25 -2.69 9.72
CA PHE A 62 -34.39 -3.08 8.32
C PHE A 62 -33.03 -3.11 7.60
N GLY A 63 -32.15 -2.15 7.86
CA GLY A 63 -30.78 -2.13 7.35
C GLY A 63 -29.92 -3.25 7.93
N ILE A 64 -30.10 -3.61 9.20
CA ILE A 64 -29.44 -4.78 9.81
C ILE A 64 -29.97 -6.08 9.22
N SER A 65 -31.28 -6.21 9.02
CA SER A 65 -31.87 -7.43 8.45
C SER A 65 -31.59 -7.56 6.95
N LEU A 66 -31.57 -6.46 6.19
CA LEU A 66 -31.11 -6.42 4.81
C LEU A 66 -29.60 -6.68 4.72
N GLY A 67 -28.80 -6.15 5.66
CA GLY A 67 -27.36 -6.39 5.76
C GLY A 67 -27.01 -7.83 6.16
N LEU A 68 -27.82 -8.45 7.02
CA LEU A 68 -27.74 -9.88 7.35
C LEU A 68 -28.19 -10.76 6.18
N LEU A 69 -29.27 -10.39 5.47
CA LEU A 69 -29.72 -11.10 4.27
C LEU A 69 -28.71 -11.00 3.13
N LEU A 70 -28.13 -9.81 2.90
CA LEU A 70 -27.03 -9.61 1.95
C LEU A 70 -25.78 -10.35 2.42
N GLY A 71 -25.42 -10.26 3.70
CA GLY A 71 -24.32 -11.02 4.29
C GLY A 71 -24.47 -12.52 4.04
N PHE A 72 -25.65 -13.07 4.32
CA PHE A 72 -25.99 -14.47 4.00
C PHE A 72 -25.97 -14.75 2.50
N ALA A 73 -26.35 -13.79 1.64
CA ALA A 73 -26.25 -13.86 0.17
C ALA A 73 -24.83 -14.05 -0.37
N PHE A 74 -23.81 -13.62 0.38
CA PHE A 74 -22.41 -13.71 -0.03
C PHE A 74 -21.65 -14.90 0.56
N VAL A 75 -22.20 -15.60 1.56
CA VAL A 75 -21.60 -16.78 2.18
C VAL A 75 -21.68 -17.98 1.22
N GLU A 76 -20.58 -18.72 1.04
CA GLU A 76 -20.57 -19.98 0.29
C GLU A 76 -21.07 -21.13 1.19
N PRO A 77 -21.72 -22.18 0.65
CA PRO A 77 -22.19 -23.31 1.48
C PRO A 77 -21.04 -24.00 2.25
N GLN A 78 -19.83 -23.95 1.71
CA GLN A 78 -18.61 -24.47 2.35
C GLN A 78 -18.25 -23.68 3.62
N ASP A 79 -18.50 -22.37 3.62
CA ASP A 79 -18.25 -21.47 4.75
C ASP A 79 -19.21 -21.73 5.92
N ILE A 80 -20.43 -22.23 5.69
CA ILE A 80 -21.38 -22.51 6.79
C ILE A 80 -20.87 -23.69 7.62
N HIS A 81 -20.28 -24.70 6.96
CA HIS A 81 -19.65 -25.83 7.63
C HIS A 81 -18.32 -25.45 8.28
N GLU A 82 -17.47 -24.64 7.65
CA GLU A 82 -16.22 -24.15 8.24
C GLU A 82 -16.46 -23.18 9.40
N LEU A 83 -17.44 -22.29 9.32
CA LEU A 83 -17.79 -21.35 10.38
C LEU A 83 -18.38 -22.09 11.59
N HIS A 84 -19.16 -23.16 11.37
CA HIS A 84 -19.58 -24.05 12.46
C HIS A 84 -18.38 -24.75 13.11
N ALA A 85 -17.43 -25.27 12.32
CA ALA A 85 -16.23 -25.92 12.83
C ALA A 85 -15.33 -24.93 13.60
N GLN A 86 -15.14 -23.72 13.08
CA GLN A 86 -14.31 -22.68 13.69
C GLN A 86 -14.96 -22.12 14.96
N VAL A 87 -16.27 -21.88 14.97
CA VAL A 87 -16.99 -21.44 16.18
C VAL A 87 -16.94 -22.51 17.27
N THR A 88 -17.05 -23.79 16.90
CA THR A 88 -16.93 -24.91 17.86
C THR A 88 -15.50 -25.04 18.39
N THR A 89 -14.50 -24.85 17.53
CA THR A 89 -13.08 -24.89 17.92
C THR A 89 -12.71 -23.70 18.82
N LEU A 90 -13.23 -22.50 18.51
CA LEU A 90 -13.04 -21.29 19.29
C LEU A 90 -13.74 -21.39 20.65
N ALA A 91 -14.96 -21.91 20.71
CA ALA A 91 -15.68 -22.13 21.97
C ALA A 91 -14.96 -23.13 22.88
N ASN A 92 -14.42 -24.20 22.32
CA ASN A 92 -13.60 -25.17 23.05
C ASN A 92 -12.25 -24.59 23.51
N SER A 93 -11.66 -23.65 22.76
CA SER A 93 -10.39 -22.99 23.13
C SER A 93 -10.51 -22.03 24.32
N TYR A 94 -11.72 -21.56 24.62
CA TYR A 94 -12.03 -20.65 25.74
C TYR A 94 -12.80 -21.35 26.88
N ASP A 95 -12.88 -22.69 26.89
CA ASP A 95 -13.56 -23.51 27.91
C ASP A 95 -15.07 -23.17 28.07
N ILE A 96 -15.69 -22.69 26.98
CA ILE A 96 -17.11 -22.37 26.93
C ILE A 96 -17.86 -23.62 26.44
N ASN A 97 -18.45 -24.38 27.36
CA ASN A 97 -19.33 -25.51 27.04
C ASN A 97 -20.63 -25.02 26.38
N LEU A 98 -20.65 -24.93 25.05
CA LEU A 98 -21.88 -24.77 24.29
C LEU A 98 -22.62 -26.12 24.24
N PRO A 99 -23.92 -26.19 24.58
CA PRO A 99 -24.69 -27.42 24.38
C PRO A 99 -24.72 -27.76 22.88
N GLN A 100 -24.60 -29.06 22.55
CA GLN A 100 -24.67 -29.55 21.17
C GLN A 100 -25.92 -29.00 20.48
N LEU A 101 -25.72 -28.09 19.53
CA LEU A 101 -26.79 -27.60 18.67
C LEU A 101 -27.21 -28.76 17.75
N PRO A 102 -28.52 -29.03 17.59
CA PRO A 102 -28.99 -30.11 16.71
C PRO A 102 -28.56 -29.82 15.26
N GLU A 103 -28.17 -30.87 14.52
CA GLU A 103 -27.87 -30.79 13.08
C GLU A 103 -29.08 -30.24 12.33
N ILE A 104 -28.98 -29.01 11.84
CA ILE A 104 -30.01 -28.38 11.02
C ILE A 104 -29.76 -28.88 9.58
N ASP A 105 -30.64 -29.72 9.05
CA ASP A 105 -30.59 -30.19 7.66
C ASP A 105 -30.95 -29.05 6.70
N LEU A 106 -29.92 -28.38 6.16
CA LEU A 106 -30.01 -27.23 5.26
C LEU A 106 -30.07 -27.63 3.77
N SER A 107 -30.14 -28.92 3.44
CA SER A 107 -30.10 -29.43 2.06
C SER A 107 -31.17 -28.83 1.14
N ARG A 108 -32.38 -28.58 1.65
CA ARG A 108 -33.45 -27.91 0.88
C ARG A 108 -33.20 -26.43 0.66
N VAL A 109 -32.60 -25.75 1.64
CA VAL A 109 -32.21 -24.34 1.53
C VAL A 109 -31.08 -24.21 0.50
N GLU A 110 -30.14 -25.14 0.49
CA GLU A 110 -29.00 -25.17 -0.43
C GLU A 110 -29.40 -25.37 -1.91
N ILE A 111 -30.43 -26.17 -2.18
CA ILE A 111 -30.97 -26.40 -3.54
C ILE A 111 -31.75 -25.17 -4.05
N GLU A 112 -32.53 -24.51 -3.20
CA GLU A 112 -33.18 -23.25 -3.58
C GLU A 112 -32.19 -22.08 -3.66
N TRP A 113 -31.13 -22.12 -2.85
CA TRP A 113 -30.04 -21.15 -2.86
C TRP A 113 -29.20 -21.20 -4.13
N THR A 114 -28.83 -22.38 -4.60
CA THR A 114 -28.12 -22.55 -5.88
C THR A 114 -28.96 -22.09 -7.06
N ARG A 115 -30.28 -22.30 -7.01
CA ARG A 115 -31.24 -21.81 -8.02
C ARG A 115 -31.44 -20.29 -7.97
N PHE A 116 -31.37 -19.68 -6.77
CA PHE A 116 -31.41 -18.22 -6.61
C PHE A 116 -30.10 -17.58 -7.09
N ARG A 117 -28.93 -18.14 -6.76
CA ARG A 117 -27.62 -17.62 -7.19
C ARG A 117 -27.41 -17.69 -8.70
N SER A 118 -27.98 -18.69 -9.38
CA SER A 118 -27.96 -18.77 -10.86
C SER A 118 -28.92 -17.77 -11.54
N SER A 119 -29.83 -17.14 -10.77
CA SER A 119 -30.72 -16.08 -11.23
C SER A 119 -30.18 -14.66 -10.96
N ILE A 120 -29.05 -14.52 -10.25
CA ILE A 120 -28.38 -13.23 -10.02
C ILE A 120 -27.59 -12.83 -11.28
N PRO A 121 -27.81 -11.63 -11.85
CA PRO A 121 -27.08 -11.16 -13.03
C PRO A 121 -25.56 -11.15 -12.80
N GLU A 122 -24.77 -11.62 -13.78
CA GLU A 122 -23.30 -11.77 -13.66
C GLU A 122 -22.56 -10.51 -13.22
N VAL A 123 -23.12 -9.33 -13.49
CA VAL A 123 -22.59 -8.01 -13.13
C VAL A 123 -22.38 -7.80 -11.62
N TRP A 124 -23.02 -8.62 -10.77
CA TRP A 124 -22.88 -8.56 -9.30
C TRP A 124 -21.83 -9.51 -8.73
N LYS A 125 -21.16 -10.31 -9.57
CA LYS A 125 -19.97 -11.07 -9.16
C LYS A 125 -18.76 -10.14 -9.22
N PHE A 126 -18.45 -9.45 -8.13
CA PHE A 126 -17.30 -8.52 -8.01
C PHE A 126 -15.94 -9.10 -8.43
N ASN A 127 -15.83 -10.44 -8.53
CA ASN A 127 -14.62 -11.13 -8.98
C ASN A 127 -14.65 -11.59 -10.44
N ASN A 128 -15.82 -11.76 -11.09
CA ASN A 128 -15.94 -12.33 -12.44
C ASN A 128 -16.66 -11.36 -13.38
N ASP A 129 -15.91 -10.70 -14.25
CA ASP A 129 -16.39 -9.71 -15.24
C ASP A 129 -16.75 -10.38 -16.58
N GLY A 130 -16.83 -11.72 -16.62
CA GLY A 130 -17.08 -12.51 -17.83
C GLY A 130 -15.94 -12.49 -18.85
N ARG A 131 -14.84 -11.78 -18.54
CA ARG A 131 -13.64 -11.65 -19.37
C ARG A 131 -12.49 -12.54 -18.93
N GLU A 132 -12.73 -13.38 -17.93
CA GLU A 132 -11.80 -14.41 -17.54
C GLU A 132 -11.47 -15.26 -18.78
N PHE A 133 -10.21 -15.66 -18.94
CA PHE A 133 -9.74 -16.53 -20.02
C PHE A 133 -9.83 -16.00 -21.47
N GLN A 134 -10.60 -14.94 -21.78
CA GLN A 134 -10.82 -14.46 -23.15
C GLN A 134 -9.52 -14.14 -23.92
N VAL A 135 -8.53 -13.52 -23.26
CA VAL A 135 -7.26 -13.16 -23.92
C VAL A 135 -6.44 -14.43 -24.18
N GLY A 136 -6.44 -15.36 -23.21
CA GLY A 136 -5.82 -16.67 -23.35
C GLY A 136 -6.45 -17.50 -24.48
N GLU A 137 -7.78 -17.47 -24.61
CA GLU A 137 -8.51 -18.14 -25.70
C GLU A 137 -8.16 -17.55 -27.06
N ASN A 138 -8.08 -16.22 -27.16
CA ASN A 138 -7.66 -15.56 -28.39
C ASN A 138 -6.22 -15.97 -28.80
N MET A 139 -5.30 -16.09 -27.85
CA MET A 139 -3.94 -16.55 -28.13
C MET A 139 -3.89 -18.03 -28.53
N LYS A 140 -4.67 -18.87 -27.86
CA LYS A 140 -4.80 -20.28 -28.20
C LYS A 140 -5.41 -20.48 -29.59
N ASN A 141 -6.41 -19.67 -29.95
CA ASN A 141 -7.02 -19.66 -31.29
C ASN A 141 -6.03 -19.23 -32.38
N ARG A 142 -5.03 -18.40 -32.03
CA ARG A 142 -3.88 -18.07 -32.90
C ARG A 142 -2.85 -19.20 -33.01
N GLY A 143 -3.03 -20.31 -32.30
CA GLY A 143 -2.08 -21.42 -32.26
C GLY A 143 -0.87 -21.18 -31.37
N LEU A 144 -0.92 -20.17 -30.48
CA LEU A 144 0.17 -19.87 -29.54
C LEU A 144 0.00 -20.69 -28.25
N SER A 145 1.12 -21.18 -27.72
CA SER A 145 1.20 -21.94 -26.47
C SER A 145 2.38 -21.46 -25.63
N ALA A 146 2.41 -21.82 -24.34
CA ALA A 146 3.52 -21.53 -23.45
C ALA A 146 4.89 -21.92 -24.07
N GLU A 147 5.77 -20.93 -24.26
CA GLU A 147 7.12 -21.14 -24.79
C GLU A 147 8.19 -20.91 -23.71
N TYR A 148 8.04 -19.82 -22.95
CA TYR A 148 8.99 -19.44 -21.91
C TYR A 148 8.39 -19.63 -20.52
N PRO A 149 9.14 -20.15 -19.53
CA PRO A 149 8.73 -20.11 -18.14
C PRO A 149 8.52 -18.68 -17.66
N VAL A 150 7.50 -18.44 -16.84
CA VAL A 150 7.13 -17.10 -16.35
C VAL A 150 7.32 -17.02 -14.83
N VAL A 151 7.96 -15.94 -14.38
CA VAL A 151 8.07 -15.58 -12.97
C VAL A 151 7.33 -14.26 -12.74
N LEU A 152 6.38 -14.26 -11.80
CA LEU A 152 5.61 -13.09 -11.40
C LEU A 152 6.15 -12.55 -10.08
N VAL A 153 6.46 -11.25 -10.02
CA VAL A 153 6.96 -10.57 -8.83
C VAL A 153 5.94 -9.51 -8.37
N PRO A 154 5.27 -9.71 -7.23
CA PRO A 154 4.28 -8.79 -6.71
C PRO A 154 4.87 -7.44 -6.25
N GLY A 155 4.02 -6.43 -6.11
CA GLY A 155 4.36 -5.12 -5.53
C GLY A 155 4.17 -5.06 -4.01
N ILE A 156 4.31 -3.85 -3.45
CA ILE A 156 4.06 -3.60 -2.02
C ILE A 156 2.64 -4.00 -1.64
N ILE A 157 2.45 -4.58 -0.45
CA ILE A 157 1.13 -4.90 0.12
C ILE A 157 0.32 -5.96 -0.68
N SER A 158 0.82 -6.41 -1.82
CA SER A 158 0.09 -7.30 -2.72
C SER A 158 0.33 -8.79 -2.47
N THR A 159 1.26 -9.12 -1.56
CA THR A 159 1.49 -10.48 -1.05
C THR A 159 0.84 -10.64 0.32
N ALA A 160 0.09 -11.72 0.51
CA ALA A 160 -0.44 -12.10 1.81
C ALA A 160 0.70 -12.43 2.80
N LEU A 161 0.55 -12.02 4.05
CA LEU A 161 1.49 -12.32 5.13
C LEU A 161 0.80 -13.18 6.18
N GLU A 162 1.50 -14.22 6.64
CA GLU A 162 1.03 -15.15 7.66
C GLU A 162 1.88 -15.06 8.94
N SER A 163 1.23 -15.24 10.09
CA SER A 163 1.94 -15.26 11.38
C SER A 163 2.57 -16.63 11.62
N TRP A 164 3.84 -16.62 12.01
CA TRP A 164 4.63 -17.75 12.49
C TRP A 164 5.00 -17.60 13.97
N SER A 165 4.30 -16.71 14.67
CA SER A 165 4.56 -16.36 16.06
C SER A 165 4.13 -17.49 16.99
N THR A 166 4.98 -17.85 17.95
CA THR A 166 4.74 -18.95 18.91
C THR A 166 4.56 -18.48 20.35
N ALA A 167 4.79 -17.19 20.61
CA ALA A 167 4.56 -16.58 21.91
C ALA A 167 3.08 -16.74 22.34
N PRO A 168 2.78 -16.93 23.64
CA PRO A 168 1.42 -17.23 24.11
C PRO A 168 0.36 -16.23 23.63
N GLU A 169 0.75 -14.96 23.46
CA GLU A 169 -0.15 -13.88 23.04
C GLU A 169 -0.53 -13.93 21.56
N TYR A 170 0.36 -14.44 20.71
CA TYR A 170 0.19 -14.52 19.26
C TYR A 170 -0.13 -15.93 18.76
N ARG A 171 -0.01 -16.94 19.63
CA ARG A 171 -0.26 -18.36 19.33
C ARG A 171 -1.65 -18.64 18.73
N PRO A 172 -2.75 -17.98 19.13
CA PRO A 172 -4.05 -18.17 18.49
C PRO A 172 -4.05 -17.87 16.99
N PHE A 173 -3.05 -17.12 16.49
CA PHE A 173 -2.94 -16.67 15.12
C PHE A 173 -1.85 -17.41 14.33
N PHE A 174 -1.32 -18.51 14.87
CA PHE A 174 -0.28 -19.29 14.19
C PHE A 174 -0.79 -19.83 12.84
N ARG A 175 -0.06 -19.51 11.77
CA ARG A 175 -0.38 -19.76 10.35
C ARG A 175 -1.64 -19.09 9.82
N GLU A 176 -2.21 -18.15 10.56
CA GLU A 176 -3.28 -17.32 10.04
C GLU A 176 -2.70 -16.14 9.23
N LYS A 177 -3.41 -15.75 8.18
CA LYS A 177 -3.06 -14.58 7.37
C LYS A 177 -3.32 -13.30 8.16
N VAL A 178 -2.26 -12.67 8.65
CA VAL A 178 -2.28 -11.35 9.32
C VAL A 178 -2.44 -10.21 8.32
N TRP A 179 -2.09 -10.46 7.04
CA TRP A 179 -2.34 -9.56 5.92
C TRP A 179 -2.88 -10.36 4.73
N GLY A 180 -3.93 -9.88 4.08
CA GLY A 180 -4.51 -10.56 2.92
C GLY A 180 -5.29 -11.84 3.26
N GLY A 181 -6.08 -11.80 4.32
CA GLY A 181 -7.02 -12.86 4.66
C GLY A 181 -8.19 -12.33 5.50
N PHE A 182 -9.27 -13.11 5.61
CA PHE A 182 -10.44 -12.72 6.40
C PHE A 182 -10.10 -12.52 7.89
N ASN A 183 -9.16 -13.31 8.40
CA ASN A 183 -8.72 -13.24 9.80
C ASN A 183 -8.08 -11.88 10.17
N MET A 184 -7.54 -11.16 9.18
CA MET A 184 -7.06 -9.78 9.37
C MET A 184 -8.18 -8.88 9.92
N LEU A 185 -9.40 -8.97 9.40
CA LEU A 185 -10.51 -8.09 9.83
C LEU A 185 -10.85 -8.32 11.30
N SER A 186 -10.86 -9.59 11.73
CA SER A 186 -11.06 -9.96 13.13
C SER A 186 -9.93 -9.41 14.01
N GLN A 187 -8.67 -9.57 13.59
CA GLN A 187 -7.51 -9.10 14.34
C GLN A 187 -7.47 -7.57 14.47
N VAL A 188 -7.70 -6.85 13.38
CA VAL A 188 -7.76 -5.38 13.36
C VAL A 188 -8.89 -4.86 14.26
N THR A 189 -10.01 -5.57 14.33
CA THR A 189 -11.18 -5.14 15.12
C THR A 189 -11.02 -5.42 16.62
N PHE A 190 -10.58 -6.64 16.98
CA PHE A 190 -10.57 -7.11 18.36
C PHE A 190 -9.20 -7.05 19.04
N ASN A 191 -8.11 -7.09 18.27
CA ASN A 191 -6.74 -7.18 18.75
C ASN A 191 -5.83 -6.16 18.05
N LYS A 192 -6.32 -4.93 17.85
CA LYS A 192 -5.65 -3.85 17.12
C LYS A 192 -4.19 -3.66 17.55
N GLU A 193 -3.94 -3.47 18.84
CA GLU A 193 -2.59 -3.17 19.36
C GLU A 193 -1.61 -4.30 19.07
N ARG A 194 -2.04 -5.56 19.24
CA ARG A 194 -1.24 -6.75 18.93
C ARG A 194 -0.99 -6.88 17.43
N TRP A 195 -1.99 -6.60 16.60
CA TRP A 195 -1.82 -6.61 15.16
C TRP A 195 -0.83 -5.54 14.70
N ILE A 196 -0.91 -4.32 15.24
CA ILE A 196 0.05 -3.24 14.97
C ILE A 196 1.46 -3.68 15.39
N ALA A 197 1.63 -4.17 16.62
CA ALA A 197 2.92 -4.63 17.14
C ALA A 197 3.51 -5.78 16.29
N ALA A 198 2.67 -6.71 15.83
CA ALA A 198 3.12 -7.81 14.98
C ALA A 198 3.49 -7.37 13.56
N MET A 199 2.81 -6.34 13.03
CA MET A 199 3.04 -5.80 11.69
C MET A 199 4.20 -4.80 11.64
N MET A 200 4.54 -4.16 12.75
CA MET A 200 5.70 -3.29 12.87
C MET A 200 7.00 -4.10 12.85
N LEU A 201 8.02 -3.56 12.18
CA LEU A 201 9.38 -4.05 12.30
C LEU A 201 10.10 -3.32 13.44
N ASP A 202 11.13 -3.96 13.99
CA ASP A 202 12.04 -3.31 14.93
C ASP A 202 12.74 -2.13 14.22
N PRO A 203 12.63 -0.90 14.73
CA PRO A 203 13.21 0.29 14.10
C PRO A 203 14.75 0.30 14.08
N VAL A 204 15.42 -0.54 14.89
CA VAL A 204 16.88 -0.62 14.94
C VAL A 204 17.40 -1.69 13.98
N THR A 205 16.89 -2.92 14.10
CA THR A 205 17.37 -4.05 13.27
C THR A 205 16.71 -4.08 11.89
N GLY A 206 15.51 -3.51 11.75
CA GLY A 206 14.70 -3.62 10.55
C GLY A 206 14.16 -5.04 10.31
N LEU A 207 14.11 -5.87 11.35
CA LEU A 207 13.61 -7.25 11.33
C LEU A 207 12.33 -7.40 12.19
N ASP A 208 11.78 -8.60 12.27
CA ASP A 208 10.60 -8.85 13.10
C ASP A 208 10.95 -8.67 14.60
N PRO A 209 10.02 -8.12 15.41
CA PRO A 209 10.18 -8.03 16.87
C PRO A 209 10.35 -9.40 17.54
N GLU A 210 10.98 -9.48 18.72
CA GLU A 210 11.33 -10.76 19.38
C GLU A 210 10.15 -11.75 19.53
N ASP A 211 8.96 -11.25 19.87
CA ASP A 211 7.77 -12.07 20.13
C ASP A 211 6.88 -12.31 18.90
N SER A 212 7.13 -11.60 17.79
CA SER A 212 6.35 -11.69 16.56
C SER A 212 7.18 -12.25 15.42
N LYS A 213 6.61 -13.18 14.67
CA LYS A 213 7.21 -13.70 13.43
C LYS A 213 6.17 -13.65 12.35
N VAL A 214 6.47 -12.99 11.25
CA VAL A 214 5.57 -12.88 10.11
C VAL A 214 6.33 -13.26 8.85
N ARG A 215 5.72 -14.10 8.00
CA ARG A 215 6.33 -14.59 6.76
C ARG A 215 5.39 -14.34 5.58
N ALA A 216 5.96 -14.23 4.39
CA ALA A 216 5.16 -14.20 3.17
C ALA A 216 4.48 -15.56 2.97
N ALA A 217 3.19 -15.55 2.63
CA ALA A 217 2.51 -16.76 2.21
C ALA A 217 3.16 -17.30 0.93
N GLU A 218 3.23 -18.61 0.78
CA GLU A 218 3.83 -19.26 -0.39
C GLU A 218 2.77 -19.74 -1.41
N GLY A 219 3.21 -19.94 -2.67
CA GLY A 219 2.36 -20.44 -3.76
C GLY A 219 1.59 -19.36 -4.52
N LEU A 220 0.82 -19.77 -5.54
CA LEU A 220 0.06 -18.84 -6.40
C LEU A 220 -1.04 -18.10 -5.64
N ASP A 221 -1.58 -18.70 -4.58
CA ASP A 221 -2.61 -18.11 -3.71
C ASP A 221 -2.09 -16.99 -2.81
N ALA A 222 -0.77 -16.78 -2.77
CA ALA A 222 -0.16 -15.69 -2.00
C ALA A 222 -0.48 -14.30 -2.57
N ALA A 223 -0.70 -14.18 -3.88
CA ALA A 223 -1.03 -12.91 -4.54
C ALA A 223 -2.07 -13.02 -5.66
N SER A 224 -2.76 -14.17 -5.84
CA SER A 224 -3.84 -14.28 -6.82
C SER A 224 -5.04 -13.41 -6.43
N SER A 225 -5.53 -13.59 -5.21
CA SER A 225 -6.58 -12.80 -4.55
C SER A 225 -6.14 -12.45 -3.13
N LEU A 226 -6.01 -11.16 -2.83
CA LEU A 226 -5.55 -10.70 -1.51
C LEU A 226 -6.64 -10.89 -0.46
N ILE A 227 -7.88 -10.55 -0.77
CA ILE A 227 -9.06 -10.82 0.07
C ILE A 227 -10.16 -11.28 -0.90
N GLN A 228 -11.14 -12.05 -0.44
CA GLN A 228 -12.29 -12.46 -1.27
C GLN A 228 -12.92 -11.24 -1.95
N GLY A 229 -12.97 -11.23 -3.29
CA GLY A 229 -13.44 -10.10 -4.10
C GLY A 229 -12.39 -9.06 -4.50
N TYR A 230 -11.15 -9.16 -4.02
CA TYR A 230 -10.02 -8.31 -4.41
C TYR A 230 -8.94 -9.11 -5.14
N TRP A 231 -9.07 -9.19 -6.46
CA TRP A 231 -8.09 -9.83 -7.32
C TRP A 231 -6.86 -8.93 -7.54
N VAL A 232 -5.68 -9.55 -7.60
CA VAL A 232 -4.41 -8.90 -7.98
C VAL A 232 -3.86 -9.58 -9.23
N TRP A 233 -3.35 -10.81 -9.11
CA TRP A 233 -2.79 -11.55 -10.25
C TRP A 233 -3.75 -12.57 -10.88
N SER A 234 -4.93 -12.82 -10.29
CA SER A 234 -5.87 -13.87 -10.75
C SER A 234 -6.14 -13.82 -12.26
N LYS A 235 -6.43 -12.62 -12.81
CA LYS A 235 -6.76 -12.46 -14.23
C LYS A 235 -5.61 -12.80 -15.17
N ILE A 236 -4.37 -12.54 -14.78
CA ILE A 236 -3.18 -12.90 -15.55
C ILE A 236 -2.97 -14.41 -15.49
N ILE A 237 -3.07 -15.00 -14.29
CA ILE A 237 -2.90 -16.43 -14.07
C ILE A 237 -3.95 -17.24 -14.84
N GLU A 238 -5.21 -16.83 -14.79
CA GLU A 238 -6.33 -17.43 -15.54
C GLU A 238 -6.03 -17.45 -17.05
N ASN A 239 -5.61 -16.31 -17.61
CA ASN A 239 -5.29 -16.21 -19.03
C ASN A 239 -4.05 -17.02 -19.43
N LEU A 240 -3.02 -17.06 -18.58
CA LEU A 240 -1.85 -17.92 -18.79
C LEU A 240 -2.22 -19.41 -18.74
N ALA A 241 -3.14 -19.81 -17.87
CA ALA A 241 -3.58 -21.20 -17.78
C ALA A 241 -4.18 -21.72 -19.10
N VAL A 242 -4.89 -20.87 -19.86
CA VAL A 242 -5.47 -21.26 -21.17
C VAL A 242 -4.41 -21.69 -22.18
N VAL A 243 -3.24 -21.06 -22.16
CA VAL A 243 -2.12 -21.35 -23.08
C VAL A 243 -1.16 -22.41 -22.52
N ASN A 244 -1.65 -23.24 -21.58
CA ASN A 244 -0.95 -24.33 -20.90
C ASN A 244 0.14 -23.88 -19.89
N TYR A 245 -0.10 -22.78 -19.15
CA TYR A 245 0.65 -22.55 -17.92
C TYR A 245 0.04 -23.27 -16.71
N ASP A 246 0.90 -23.81 -15.86
CA ASP A 246 0.59 -24.52 -14.62
C ASP A 246 1.65 -24.19 -13.55
N THR A 247 1.56 -24.82 -12.38
CA THR A 247 2.55 -24.66 -11.29
C THR A 247 3.96 -25.14 -11.65
N ASN A 248 4.13 -25.86 -12.76
CA ASN A 248 5.46 -26.20 -13.26
C ASN A 248 6.05 -24.98 -13.95
N ASN A 249 5.44 -24.44 -15.00
CA ASN A 249 6.05 -23.38 -15.81
C ASN A 249 5.75 -21.94 -15.35
N LEU A 250 4.90 -21.75 -14.35
CA LEU A 250 4.57 -20.47 -13.75
C LEU A 250 4.94 -20.44 -12.27
N TYR A 251 5.70 -19.42 -11.86
CA TYR A 251 6.07 -19.20 -10.47
C TYR A 251 5.71 -17.79 -10.02
N LEU A 252 4.96 -17.67 -8.94
CA LEU A 252 4.79 -16.41 -8.22
C LEU A 252 5.89 -16.35 -7.15
N ALA A 253 6.63 -15.24 -7.08
CA ALA A 253 7.73 -15.02 -6.16
C ALA A 253 7.32 -14.11 -4.98
N PRO A 254 6.50 -14.58 -4.03
CA PRO A 254 6.05 -13.79 -2.88
C PRO A 254 7.23 -13.41 -1.98
N TYR A 255 7.15 -12.24 -1.36
CA TYR A 255 8.13 -11.74 -0.40
C TYR A 255 7.47 -10.85 0.65
N ASP A 256 8.17 -10.65 1.76
CA ASP A 256 7.77 -9.74 2.83
C ASP A 256 8.10 -8.30 2.44
N TRP A 257 7.11 -7.62 1.87
CA TRP A 257 7.24 -6.25 1.39
C TRP A 257 7.51 -5.21 2.48
N ARG A 258 7.48 -5.57 3.77
CA ARG A 258 7.81 -4.67 4.89
C ARG A 258 9.32 -4.50 5.04
N LEU A 259 10.11 -5.53 4.73
CA LEU A 259 11.55 -5.55 4.94
C LEU A 259 12.31 -4.70 3.92
N SER A 260 13.51 -4.26 4.29
CA SER A 260 14.45 -3.71 3.32
C SER A 260 14.92 -4.78 2.35
N PHE A 261 15.39 -4.37 1.17
CA PHE A 261 15.90 -5.32 0.19
C PHE A 261 17.12 -6.09 0.71
N TYR A 262 17.96 -5.46 1.53
CA TYR A 262 19.08 -6.16 2.16
C TYR A 262 18.58 -7.22 3.16
N ASN A 263 17.64 -6.85 4.03
CA ASN A 263 17.10 -7.74 5.05
C ASN A 263 16.26 -8.89 4.47
N LEU A 264 15.68 -8.72 3.27
CA LEU A 264 15.03 -9.80 2.53
C LEU A 264 16.00 -10.95 2.22
N GLU A 265 17.27 -10.64 1.95
CA GLU A 265 18.28 -11.68 1.76
C GLU A 265 18.77 -12.22 3.10
N GLU A 266 19.12 -11.35 4.05
CA GLU A 266 19.69 -11.77 5.33
C GLU A 266 18.73 -12.67 6.11
N ARG A 267 17.45 -12.32 6.17
CA ARG A 267 16.43 -13.07 6.91
C ARG A 267 15.92 -14.29 6.15
N ASP A 268 15.54 -14.09 4.88
CA ASP A 268 14.76 -15.09 4.13
C ASP A 268 15.56 -15.79 3.04
N GLY A 269 16.75 -15.29 2.68
CA GLY A 269 17.49 -15.72 1.50
C GLY A 269 16.65 -15.55 0.23
N TYR A 270 15.87 -14.47 0.14
CA TYR A 270 14.87 -14.32 -0.93
C TYR A 270 15.50 -14.31 -2.33
N PHE A 271 16.58 -13.55 -2.53
CA PHE A 271 17.24 -13.47 -3.83
C PHE A 271 17.98 -14.77 -4.15
N SER A 272 18.55 -15.43 -3.13
CA SER A 272 19.05 -16.81 -3.24
C SER A 272 18.01 -17.77 -3.80
N LYS A 273 16.85 -17.85 -3.15
CA LYS A 273 15.76 -18.75 -3.53
C LYS A 273 15.24 -18.44 -4.93
N LEU A 274 15.07 -17.16 -5.25
CA LEU A 274 14.59 -16.72 -6.56
C LEU A 274 15.58 -17.08 -7.67
N LYS A 275 16.89 -16.87 -7.45
CA LYS A 275 17.95 -17.28 -8.37
C LYS A 275 17.89 -18.78 -8.67
N TYR A 276 17.89 -19.63 -7.63
CA TYR A 276 17.84 -21.09 -7.82
C TYR A 276 16.54 -21.54 -8.49
N THR A 277 15.43 -20.85 -8.23
CA THR A 277 14.15 -21.11 -8.90
C THR A 277 14.24 -20.82 -10.39
N ILE A 278 14.81 -19.67 -10.78
CA ILE A 278 15.03 -19.29 -12.19
C ILE A 278 15.96 -20.31 -12.89
N GLU A 279 17.05 -20.72 -12.23
CA GLU A 279 17.96 -21.75 -12.76
C GLU A 279 17.26 -23.10 -12.95
N SER A 280 16.40 -23.49 -12.00
CA SER A 280 15.59 -24.72 -12.07
C SER A 280 14.58 -24.68 -13.21
N LEU A 281 13.84 -23.57 -13.35
CA LEU A 281 12.88 -23.36 -14.44
C LEU A 281 13.56 -23.48 -15.81
N ARG A 282 14.70 -22.81 -15.98
CA ARG A 282 15.52 -22.89 -17.19
C ARG A 282 16.01 -24.30 -17.43
N LYS A 283 16.54 -25.00 -16.43
CA LYS A 283 17.08 -26.36 -16.58
C LYS A 283 16.00 -27.35 -17.03
N ARG A 284 14.78 -27.21 -16.52
CA ARG A 284 13.66 -28.08 -16.87
C ARG A 284 13.14 -27.83 -18.29
N GLN A 285 12.97 -26.57 -18.69
CA GLN A 285 12.38 -26.22 -20.00
C GLN A 285 13.41 -25.97 -21.11
N ARG A 286 14.70 -25.86 -20.75
CA ARG A 286 15.81 -25.51 -21.65
C ARG A 286 15.62 -24.17 -22.39
N LYS A 287 14.78 -23.30 -21.83
CA LYS A 287 14.45 -21.95 -22.33
C LYS A 287 14.74 -20.92 -21.25
N LYS A 288 15.07 -19.70 -21.66
CA LYS A 288 15.26 -18.56 -20.76
C LYS A 288 13.92 -18.18 -20.10
N VAL A 289 13.95 -17.49 -18.97
CA VAL A 289 12.77 -17.14 -18.16
C VAL A 289 12.30 -15.72 -18.50
N VAL A 290 10.98 -15.54 -18.57
CA VAL A 290 10.33 -14.23 -18.63
C VAL A 290 9.96 -13.82 -17.22
N VAL A 291 10.35 -12.61 -16.81
CA VAL A 291 10.06 -12.08 -15.49
C VAL A 291 9.14 -10.87 -15.61
N ALA A 292 7.97 -10.91 -14.97
CA ALA A 292 7.03 -9.80 -14.91
C ALA A 292 6.91 -9.29 -13.48
N ALA A 293 7.17 -8.01 -13.26
CA ALA A 293 7.03 -7.38 -11.95
C ALA A 293 6.05 -6.23 -11.96
N HIS A 294 5.36 -6.05 -10.83
CA HIS A 294 4.40 -4.96 -10.65
C HIS A 294 4.88 -3.98 -9.58
N SER A 295 4.73 -2.67 -9.83
CA SER A 295 4.94 -1.61 -8.84
C SER A 295 6.32 -1.71 -8.16
N MET A 296 6.40 -1.73 -6.82
CA MET A 296 7.63 -1.90 -6.04
C MET A 296 8.42 -3.17 -6.42
N GLY A 297 7.76 -4.22 -6.91
CA GLY A 297 8.42 -5.44 -7.38
C GLY A 297 9.42 -5.18 -8.51
N CYS A 298 9.21 -4.10 -9.29
CA CYS A 298 10.16 -3.66 -10.31
C CYS A 298 11.49 -3.21 -9.69
N SER A 299 11.43 -2.47 -8.57
CA SER A 299 12.62 -2.04 -7.82
C SER A 299 13.31 -3.21 -7.13
N VAL A 300 12.54 -4.19 -6.63
CA VAL A 300 13.07 -5.44 -6.07
C VAL A 300 13.82 -6.25 -7.13
N LEU A 301 13.32 -6.28 -8.37
CA LEU A 301 14.02 -6.98 -9.46
C LEU A 301 15.28 -6.26 -9.95
N LEU A 302 15.32 -4.92 -9.88
CA LEU A 302 16.53 -4.17 -10.21
C LEU A 302 17.71 -4.58 -9.31
N VAL A 303 17.47 -4.99 -8.07
CA VAL A 303 18.49 -5.56 -7.17
C VAL A 303 19.16 -6.82 -7.73
N ILE A 304 18.44 -7.61 -8.53
CA ILE A 304 18.92 -8.89 -9.08
C ILE A 304 19.80 -8.69 -10.31
N PHE A 305 19.57 -7.65 -11.10
CA PHE A 305 19.99 -7.62 -12.50
C PHE A 305 21.31 -6.91 -12.81
N VAL A 306 22.06 -6.36 -11.87
CA VAL A 306 23.03 -5.29 -12.24
C VAL A 306 24.48 -5.85 -12.28
N ARG A 307 25.31 -5.43 -13.26
CA ARG A 307 26.67 -5.95 -13.66
C ARG A 307 27.93 -5.60 -12.81
N LEU A 308 28.85 -6.54 -12.55
CA LEU A 308 30.29 -6.20 -12.29
C LEU A 308 31.11 -6.12 -13.60
N SER A 309 31.74 -4.98 -13.88
CA SER A 309 32.79 -4.92 -14.90
C SER A 309 34.11 -5.43 -14.31
N SER A 310 34.76 -6.34 -15.04
CA SER A 310 36.00 -7.07 -14.73
C SER A 310 37.19 -6.20 -14.25
N PRO A 311 38.17 -6.82 -13.55
CA PRO A 311 39.26 -6.13 -12.89
C PRO A 311 40.41 -5.83 -13.86
N ASP A 312 40.51 -4.59 -14.31
CA ASP A 312 41.75 -4.12 -14.96
C ASP A 312 42.67 -3.45 -13.92
N SER A 313 43.70 -4.21 -13.53
CA SER A 313 45.01 -3.80 -13.00
C SER A 313 45.09 -3.05 -11.65
N LEU A 314 45.69 -3.77 -10.70
CA LEU A 314 46.72 -3.28 -9.77
C LEU A 314 46.29 -2.28 -8.67
N SER A 315 45.36 -2.66 -7.80
CA SER A 315 45.43 -2.22 -6.40
C SER A 315 44.78 -3.26 -5.49
N SER A 316 45.64 -3.97 -4.77
CA SER A 316 45.32 -4.97 -3.75
C SER A 316 44.93 -4.26 -2.45
N SER A 317 43.63 -4.13 -2.19
CA SER A 317 42.97 -4.04 -0.88
C SER A 317 41.51 -3.66 -1.11
N TYR A 318 40.59 -4.31 -0.40
CA TYR A 318 39.12 -4.25 -0.48
C TYR A 318 38.46 -5.26 -1.44
N PRO A 319 38.18 -6.49 -0.97
CA PRO A 319 37.24 -7.40 -1.62
C PRO A 319 35.88 -7.26 -0.93
N SER A 320 34.97 -6.44 -1.44
CA SER A 320 33.55 -6.49 -1.06
C SER A 320 32.76 -5.79 -2.16
N SER A 321 31.99 -6.51 -2.96
CA SER A 321 31.15 -5.86 -3.96
C SER A 321 29.86 -6.63 -4.12
N PHE A 322 28.86 -6.12 -3.43
CA PHE A 322 27.51 -6.63 -3.39
C PHE A 322 26.88 -6.40 -4.79
N LYS A 323 26.18 -7.42 -5.33
CA LYS A 323 25.29 -7.44 -6.50
C LYS A 323 24.71 -8.83 -6.62
N TRP A 324 23.59 -9.10 -5.94
CA TRP A 324 23.40 -10.41 -5.30
C TRP A 324 23.66 -11.64 -6.19
N VAL A 325 23.11 -11.71 -7.42
CA VAL A 325 23.30 -12.88 -8.29
C VAL A 325 24.69 -12.96 -8.91
N GLU A 326 25.27 -11.85 -9.36
CA GLU A 326 26.56 -11.85 -10.07
C GLU A 326 27.78 -11.68 -9.15
N SER A 327 27.56 -11.24 -7.92
CA SER A 327 28.62 -10.99 -6.95
C SER A 327 29.30 -12.28 -6.51
N PRO A 328 30.65 -12.31 -6.47
CA PRO A 328 31.41 -13.43 -5.92
C PRO A 328 31.09 -13.75 -4.46
N ASP A 329 30.70 -12.73 -3.67
CA ASP A 329 30.47 -12.85 -2.22
C ASP A 329 29.04 -13.35 -1.87
N HIS A 330 28.15 -13.44 -2.87
CA HIS A 330 26.75 -13.81 -2.69
C HIS A 330 26.35 -14.99 -3.60
N GLY A 331 25.47 -14.73 -4.57
CA GLY A 331 24.91 -15.74 -5.45
C GLY A 331 25.93 -16.37 -6.38
N ASN A 332 27.08 -15.74 -6.63
CA ASN A 332 28.19 -16.31 -7.41
C ASN A 332 27.74 -16.93 -8.75
N GLY A 333 26.79 -16.29 -9.43
CA GLY A 333 26.18 -16.73 -10.68
C GLY A 333 27.02 -16.44 -11.93
N GLY A 334 28.01 -15.55 -11.80
CA GLY A 334 28.83 -15.04 -12.90
C GLY A 334 28.21 -13.83 -13.62
N SER A 335 29.04 -13.07 -14.33
CA SER A 335 28.64 -11.83 -15.04
C SER A 335 27.79 -12.06 -16.30
N ASP A 336 27.61 -13.31 -16.68
CA ASP A 336 26.81 -13.77 -17.81
C ASP A 336 25.51 -14.45 -17.36
N TRP A 337 25.21 -14.44 -16.06
CA TRP A 337 24.05 -15.13 -15.51
C TRP A 337 22.75 -14.60 -16.10
N VAL A 338 22.57 -13.27 -16.13
CA VAL A 338 21.35 -12.64 -16.67
C VAL A 338 21.18 -12.98 -18.14
N GLU A 339 22.24 -12.86 -18.93
CA GLU A 339 22.26 -13.22 -20.35
C GLU A 339 21.89 -14.70 -20.57
N ARG A 340 22.32 -15.61 -19.70
CA ARG A 340 22.02 -17.04 -19.83
C ARG A 340 20.60 -17.42 -19.40
N HIS A 341 20.00 -16.70 -18.45
CA HIS A 341 18.78 -17.13 -17.77
C HIS A 341 17.55 -16.30 -18.09
N ILE A 342 17.67 -15.05 -18.51
CA ILE A 342 16.55 -14.12 -18.64
C ILE A 342 16.32 -13.79 -20.12
N GLU A 343 15.08 -14.03 -20.59
CA GLU A 343 14.68 -13.67 -21.96
C GLU A 343 14.15 -12.25 -22.00
N SER A 344 13.22 -11.93 -21.09
CA SER A 344 12.50 -10.66 -21.10
C SER A 344 12.12 -10.24 -19.69
N TYR A 345 12.19 -8.95 -19.44
CA TYR A 345 11.70 -8.30 -18.23
C TYR A 345 10.54 -7.39 -18.57
N ILE A 346 9.38 -7.63 -17.94
CA ILE A 346 8.18 -6.82 -18.09
C ILE A 346 8.01 -6.01 -16.80
N SER A 347 8.21 -4.70 -16.88
CA SER A 347 7.96 -3.77 -15.79
C SER A 347 6.53 -3.23 -15.91
N ILE A 348 5.67 -3.58 -14.96
CA ILE A 348 4.25 -3.20 -14.94
C ILE A 348 4.06 -2.12 -13.89
N ALA A 349 3.74 -0.90 -14.32
CA ALA A 349 3.54 0.26 -13.45
C ALA A 349 4.69 0.46 -12.43
N GLY A 350 5.94 0.33 -12.89
CA GLY A 350 7.12 0.37 -12.01
C GLY A 350 7.35 1.73 -11.34
N THR A 351 7.74 1.70 -10.06
CA THR A 351 8.03 2.90 -9.25
C THR A 351 9.51 3.31 -9.32
N HIS A 352 10.07 3.37 -10.53
CA HIS A 352 11.53 3.46 -10.76
C HIS A 352 12.16 4.69 -10.09
N LEU A 353 11.48 5.85 -10.13
CA LEU A 353 11.97 7.09 -9.54
C LEU A 353 11.32 7.42 -8.19
N GLY A 354 10.60 6.46 -7.59
CA GLY A 354 9.83 6.67 -6.35
C GLY A 354 8.47 7.33 -6.58
N VAL A 355 7.74 7.59 -5.48
CA VAL A 355 6.38 8.17 -5.53
C VAL A 355 6.23 9.29 -4.51
N ALA A 356 5.58 10.39 -4.92
CA ALA A 356 5.27 11.50 -4.02
C ALA A 356 4.37 11.04 -2.85
N LYS A 357 3.53 10.02 -3.06
CA LYS A 357 2.72 9.37 -2.02
C LYS A 357 3.52 8.90 -0.81
N ALA A 358 4.71 8.33 -1.04
CA ALA A 358 5.54 7.78 0.03
C ALA A 358 6.01 8.91 0.96
N MET A 359 6.38 10.06 0.40
CA MET A 359 6.82 11.24 1.14
C MET A 359 5.74 11.75 2.11
N ALA A 360 4.50 11.89 1.62
CA ALA A 360 3.37 12.31 2.45
C ALA A 360 3.01 11.28 3.54
N ALA A 361 3.09 9.99 3.20
CA ALA A 361 2.83 8.89 4.12
C ALA A 361 3.87 8.86 5.26
N PHE A 362 5.16 9.07 4.99
CA PHE A 362 6.19 9.14 6.03
C PHE A 362 6.11 10.41 6.88
N LEU A 363 5.68 11.53 6.29
CA LEU A 363 5.55 12.80 7.00
C LEU A 363 4.33 12.82 7.92
N SER A 364 3.17 12.32 7.49
CA SER A 364 1.89 12.56 8.18
C SER A 364 1.00 11.33 8.35
N GLY A 365 1.37 10.19 7.75
CA GLY A 365 0.50 9.02 7.68
C GLY A 365 -0.72 9.20 6.77
N GLU A 366 -0.82 10.34 6.08
CA GLU A 366 -1.89 10.69 5.13
C GLU A 366 -1.41 10.53 3.69
N MET A 367 -2.36 10.26 2.81
CA MET A 367 -2.24 10.15 1.36
C MET A 367 -3.55 10.61 0.71
N LYS A 368 -3.55 10.86 -0.60
CA LYS A 368 -4.76 11.26 -1.36
C LYS A 368 -6.00 10.46 -0.99
N ASP A 369 -5.89 9.13 -0.96
CA ASP A 369 -7.03 8.24 -0.69
C ASP A 369 -7.63 8.42 0.71
N THR A 370 -6.83 8.85 1.69
CA THR A 370 -7.29 9.07 3.07
C THR A 370 -7.87 10.46 3.29
N VAL A 371 -7.42 11.44 2.51
CA VAL A 371 -7.85 12.85 2.63
C VAL A 371 -9.10 13.12 1.79
N GLN A 372 -9.27 12.41 0.67
CA GLN A 372 -10.46 12.47 -0.19
C GLN A 372 -11.57 11.49 0.24
N MET A 373 -11.39 10.77 1.35
CA MET A 373 -12.43 9.94 1.95
C MET A 373 -13.62 10.78 2.40
N ASN A 374 -14.81 10.17 2.37
CA ASN A 374 -15.99 10.82 2.94
C ASN A 374 -15.80 11.05 4.46
N PRO A 375 -16.41 12.10 5.06
CA PRO A 375 -16.17 12.42 6.48
C PRO A 375 -16.49 11.27 7.44
N ALA A 376 -17.48 10.44 7.12
CA ALA A 376 -17.82 9.26 7.92
C ALA A 376 -16.72 8.19 7.88
N GLY A 377 -16.16 7.92 6.71
CA GLY A 377 -15.06 6.98 6.51
C GLY A 377 -13.75 7.49 7.11
N ALA A 378 -13.44 8.77 6.97
CA ALA A 378 -12.29 9.40 7.62
C ALA A 378 -12.38 9.33 9.15
N TYR A 379 -13.58 9.54 9.73
CA TYR A 379 -13.80 9.40 11.18
C TYR A 379 -13.62 7.95 11.66
N VAL A 380 -14.16 6.98 10.92
CA VAL A 380 -13.97 5.55 11.23
C VAL A 380 -12.49 5.21 11.14
N LEU A 381 -11.82 5.62 10.06
CA LEU A 381 -10.40 5.37 9.87
C LEU A 381 -9.58 5.98 11.01
N GLU A 382 -9.83 7.24 11.41
CA GLU A 382 -9.09 7.87 12.51
C GLU A 382 -9.34 7.18 13.86
N ARG A 383 -10.54 6.59 14.06
CA ARG A 383 -10.87 5.84 15.27
C ARG A 383 -10.19 4.48 15.34
N PHE A 384 -10.06 3.79 14.20
CA PHE A 384 -9.46 2.46 14.11
C PHE A 384 -7.94 2.50 13.85
N PHE A 385 -7.45 3.49 13.10
CA PHE A 385 -6.04 3.74 12.78
C PHE A 385 -5.79 5.24 12.65
N SER A 386 -5.40 5.85 13.76
CA SER A 386 -5.06 7.27 13.78
C SER A 386 -3.93 7.58 12.79
N ARG A 387 -3.86 8.84 12.33
CA ARG A 387 -2.76 9.31 11.48
C ARG A 387 -1.39 9.01 12.06
N LYS A 388 -1.23 9.18 13.38
CA LYS A 388 0.02 8.90 14.09
C LYS A 388 0.38 7.41 14.05
N GLU A 389 -0.58 6.51 14.32
CA GLU A 389 -0.33 5.05 14.25
C GLU A 389 0.06 4.62 12.83
N ARG A 390 -0.59 5.17 11.81
CA ARG A 390 -0.24 4.92 10.40
C ARG A 390 1.15 5.41 10.06
N GLN A 391 1.48 6.63 10.49
CA GLN A 391 2.79 7.22 10.30
C GLN A 391 3.89 6.36 10.94
N THR A 392 3.71 5.92 12.19
CA THR A 392 4.65 5.02 12.88
C THR A 392 4.78 3.68 12.16
N LEU A 393 3.67 3.11 11.69
CA LEU A 393 3.68 1.86 10.94
C LEU A 393 4.47 1.99 9.62
N PHE A 394 4.20 3.02 8.82
CA PHE A 394 4.94 3.27 7.58
C PHE A 394 6.43 3.51 7.84
N ARG A 395 6.78 4.28 8.87
CA ARG A 395 8.18 4.49 9.27
C ARG A 395 8.88 3.19 9.71
N SER A 396 8.15 2.20 10.23
CA SER A 396 8.74 0.89 10.54
C SER A 396 9.02 0.04 9.29
N TRP A 397 8.27 0.23 8.20
CA TRP A 397 8.37 -0.59 7.00
C TRP A 397 9.47 -0.10 6.06
N ALA A 398 10.69 -0.58 6.29
CA ALA A 398 11.86 -0.30 5.45
C ALA A 398 11.65 -0.59 3.96
N GLY A 399 10.84 -1.58 3.59
CA GLY A 399 10.52 -1.89 2.19
C GLY A 399 9.79 -0.74 1.49
N SER A 400 8.87 -0.08 2.19
CA SER A 400 8.13 1.07 1.65
C SER A 400 9.04 2.27 1.39
N ALA A 401 10.13 2.40 2.16
CA ALA A 401 11.11 3.46 1.99
C ALA A 401 11.91 3.34 0.68
N SER A 402 11.93 2.17 0.04
CA SER A 402 12.51 2.00 -1.31
C SER A 402 11.83 2.85 -2.38
N MET A 403 10.58 3.27 -2.14
CA MET A 403 9.82 4.13 -3.05
C MET A 403 9.99 5.62 -2.75
N TRP A 404 10.96 5.99 -1.91
CA TRP A 404 11.40 7.38 -1.77
C TRP A 404 11.77 7.97 -3.14
N ILE A 405 11.49 9.25 -3.30
CA ILE A 405 11.71 9.97 -4.57
C ILE A 405 13.20 10.03 -4.90
N LYS A 406 13.55 9.72 -6.16
CA LYS A 406 14.93 9.63 -6.63
C LYS A 406 15.25 10.71 -7.65
N GLY A 407 16.50 11.17 -7.65
CA GLY A 407 17.02 12.17 -8.59
C GLY A 407 16.80 13.63 -8.18
N GLY A 408 16.11 13.88 -7.06
CA GLY A 408 15.91 15.23 -6.49
C GLY A 408 15.42 16.24 -7.52
N ASN A 409 15.97 17.47 -7.46
CA ASN A 409 15.52 18.58 -8.29
C ASN A 409 15.78 18.36 -9.80
N ALA A 410 16.68 17.46 -10.18
CA ALA A 410 16.97 17.14 -11.59
C ALA A 410 15.81 16.42 -12.29
N VAL A 411 15.07 15.61 -11.52
CA VAL A 411 13.93 14.82 -12.01
C VAL A 411 12.60 15.47 -11.65
N TRP A 412 12.45 15.94 -10.40
CA TRP A 412 11.18 16.38 -9.84
C TRP A 412 10.94 17.90 -9.93
N GLY A 413 11.91 18.65 -10.44
CA GLY A 413 11.81 20.10 -10.62
C GLY A 413 12.44 20.92 -9.48
N ASN A 414 12.56 22.21 -9.73
CA ASN A 414 13.13 23.23 -8.84
C ASN A 414 12.09 24.33 -8.54
N ASP A 415 12.48 25.40 -7.86
CA ASP A 415 11.56 26.48 -7.48
C ASP A 415 10.90 27.21 -8.67
N THR A 416 11.47 27.08 -9.88
CA THR A 416 11.02 27.83 -11.07
C THR A 416 10.19 27.00 -12.05
N HIS A 417 10.55 25.72 -12.21
CA HIS A 417 9.92 24.82 -13.17
C HIS A 417 10.13 23.33 -12.80
N ALA A 418 9.25 22.48 -13.30
CA ALA A 418 9.41 21.03 -13.32
C ALA A 418 9.31 20.47 -14.76
N PRO A 419 9.91 19.31 -15.04
CA PRO A 419 9.84 18.68 -16.37
C PRO A 419 8.41 18.39 -16.83
N ASP A 420 7.51 18.13 -15.88
CA ASP A 420 6.08 17.81 -16.07
C ASP A 420 5.15 19.03 -15.94
N ASP A 421 5.67 20.24 -16.03
CA ASP A 421 4.84 21.45 -16.09
C ASP A 421 4.15 21.60 -17.45
N ASP A 422 2.86 21.92 -17.42
CA ASP A 422 2.09 22.33 -18.60
C ASP A 422 2.75 23.58 -19.22
N CYS A 423 2.93 23.62 -20.55
CA CYS A 423 3.60 24.72 -21.26
C CYS A 423 2.93 26.09 -21.05
N ASP A 424 1.64 26.10 -20.67
CA ASP A 424 0.84 27.30 -20.41
C ASP A 424 0.78 27.67 -18.92
N ALA A 425 1.43 26.90 -18.04
CA ALA A 425 1.43 27.16 -16.60
C ALA A 425 2.31 28.38 -16.29
N THR A 426 1.70 29.44 -15.75
CA THR A 426 2.45 30.53 -15.09
C THR A 426 3.28 29.96 -13.93
N HIS A 427 4.38 30.61 -13.54
CA HIS A 427 5.24 30.17 -12.43
C HIS A 427 4.50 29.84 -11.12
N SER A 428 3.29 30.39 -10.92
CA SER A 428 2.38 30.08 -9.79
C SER A 428 1.78 28.67 -9.80
N HIS A 429 1.88 27.93 -10.91
CA HIS A 429 1.26 26.61 -11.11
C HIS A 429 2.29 25.50 -11.39
N SER A 430 3.58 25.73 -11.15
CA SER A 430 4.62 24.72 -11.32
C SER A 430 4.48 23.54 -10.33
N HIS A 431 4.87 22.34 -10.75
CA HIS A 431 5.00 21.11 -9.97
C HIS A 431 6.37 20.97 -9.28
N GLY A 432 7.24 21.97 -9.38
CA GLY A 432 8.59 21.93 -8.79
C GLY A 432 8.62 21.87 -7.27
N HIS A 433 7.64 22.48 -6.60
CA HIS A 433 7.47 22.35 -5.15
C HIS A 433 6.70 21.07 -4.82
N LEU A 434 7.30 20.20 -3.99
CA LEU A 434 6.70 18.94 -3.55
C LEU A 434 5.82 19.13 -2.32
N ILE A 435 6.29 19.93 -1.35
CA ILE A 435 5.56 20.25 -0.12
C ILE A 435 5.48 21.77 -0.01
N SER A 436 4.29 22.28 0.27
CA SER A 436 4.07 23.71 0.50
C SER A 436 3.21 23.88 1.74
N PHE A 437 3.58 24.81 2.61
CA PHE A 437 2.78 25.13 3.79
C PHE A 437 1.93 26.36 3.54
N ARG A 438 0.68 26.33 4.00
CA ARG A 438 -0.17 27.51 3.94
C ARG A 438 0.40 28.60 4.87
N PRO A 439 0.55 29.85 4.41
CA PRO A 439 0.89 30.96 5.28
C PRO A 439 -0.22 31.14 6.32
N ASP A 440 0.13 31.00 7.59
CA ASP A 440 -0.82 31.20 8.68
C ASP A 440 -1.07 32.70 8.84
N ALA A 441 -2.31 33.15 8.62
CA ALA A 441 -2.67 34.57 8.74
C ALA A 441 -2.44 35.15 10.16
N THR A 442 -2.28 34.27 11.16
CA THR A 442 -2.07 34.61 12.57
C THR A 442 -0.61 34.59 13.01
N ALA A 443 0.34 34.11 12.19
CA ALA A 443 1.77 34.03 12.54
C ALA A 443 2.66 34.34 11.31
N PRO A 444 2.77 35.62 10.90
CA PRO A 444 3.48 36.03 9.69
C PRO A 444 5.02 35.88 9.75
N ASP A 445 5.60 35.63 10.92
CA ASP A 445 7.07 35.54 11.15
C ASP A 445 7.60 34.09 11.18
N ASP A 446 6.78 33.11 10.80
CA ASP A 446 7.21 31.72 10.78
C ASP A 446 8.11 31.43 9.57
N LYS A 447 9.42 31.59 9.76
CA LYS A 447 10.50 31.27 8.80
C LYS A 447 10.42 29.85 8.22
N SER A 448 9.62 28.97 8.81
CA SER A 448 9.45 27.59 8.37
C SER A 448 8.31 27.40 7.34
N SER A 449 7.52 28.44 7.01
CA SER A 449 6.45 28.40 5.99
C SER A 449 6.99 28.54 4.55
N LYS A 450 8.04 27.79 4.21
CA LYS A 450 8.66 27.82 2.88
C LYS A 450 8.00 26.79 1.96
N ASN A 451 7.85 27.13 0.68
CA ASN A 451 7.65 26.14 -0.37
C ASN A 451 8.94 25.35 -0.54
N MET A 452 8.83 24.02 -0.58
CA MET A 452 9.97 23.12 -0.58
C MET A 452 10.01 22.33 -1.89
N THR A 453 11.16 22.33 -2.54
CA THR A 453 11.42 21.42 -3.67
C THR A 453 11.54 19.98 -3.18
N SER A 454 11.74 19.02 -4.09
CA SER A 454 11.93 17.61 -3.73
C SER A 454 13.09 17.36 -2.75
N VAL A 455 14.20 18.09 -2.88
CA VAL A 455 15.37 17.98 -2.00
C VAL A 455 15.07 18.60 -0.64
N ASP A 456 14.65 19.87 -0.62
CA ASP A 456 14.28 20.58 0.63
C ASP A 456 13.21 19.80 1.42
N ALA A 457 12.23 19.21 0.74
CA ALA A 457 11.19 18.40 1.36
C ALA A 457 11.73 17.07 1.90
N SER A 458 12.70 16.44 1.23
CA SER A 458 13.32 15.21 1.71
C SER A 458 14.09 15.46 3.00
N ASP A 459 14.93 16.50 3.03
CA ASP A 459 15.70 16.90 4.21
C ASP A 459 14.76 17.27 5.36
N TRP A 460 13.71 18.06 5.07
CA TRP A 460 12.70 18.44 6.05
C TRP A 460 11.97 17.23 6.65
N ILE A 461 11.57 16.24 5.83
CA ILE A 461 10.92 15.03 6.35
C ILE A 461 11.89 14.28 7.26
N LEU A 462 13.16 14.14 6.87
CA LEU A 462 14.15 13.44 7.68
C LEU A 462 14.35 14.13 9.03
N GLU A 463 14.47 15.45 9.07
CA GLU A 463 14.53 16.24 10.31
C GLU A 463 13.33 16.00 11.24
N HIS A 464 12.16 15.70 10.68
CA HIS A 464 10.91 15.44 11.42
C HIS A 464 10.58 13.94 11.55
N THR A 465 11.57 13.07 11.35
CA THR A 465 11.46 11.63 11.56
C THR A 465 12.46 11.15 12.62
N PRO A 466 12.15 10.07 13.35
CA PRO A 466 13.07 9.51 14.33
C PRO A 466 14.43 9.16 13.72
N VAL A 467 15.50 9.33 14.49
CA VAL A 467 16.88 9.01 14.06
C VAL A 467 17.02 7.54 13.61
N THR A 468 16.23 6.64 14.19
CA THR A 468 16.18 5.23 13.77
C THR A 468 15.72 5.07 12.32
N PHE A 469 14.69 5.83 11.91
CA PHE A 469 14.22 5.85 10.52
C PHE A 469 15.27 6.43 9.57
N GLN A 470 15.95 7.52 9.98
CA GLN A 470 17.02 8.12 9.18
C GLN A 470 18.17 7.13 8.95
N LYS A 471 18.65 6.46 10.02
CA LYS A 471 19.67 5.41 9.96
C LYS A 471 19.24 4.24 9.09
N MET A 472 17.98 3.80 9.21
CA MET A 472 17.42 2.74 8.37
C MET A 472 17.42 3.15 6.88
N LEU A 473 17.00 4.37 6.56
CA LEU A 473 16.97 4.85 5.17
C LEU A 473 18.39 4.94 4.59
N GLU A 474 19.32 5.54 5.31
CA GLU A 474 20.71 5.74 4.86
C GLU A 474 21.48 4.41 4.71
N SER A 475 21.22 3.45 5.59
CA SER A 475 21.87 2.13 5.53
C SER A 475 21.35 1.24 4.41
N ASN A 476 20.14 1.47 3.89
CA ASN A 476 19.50 0.57 2.93
C ASN A 476 19.29 1.16 1.53
N TYR A 477 19.15 2.48 1.40
CA TYR A 477 18.69 3.11 0.17
C TYR A 477 19.46 4.37 -0.19
N SER A 478 19.28 4.77 -1.44
CA SER A 478 19.84 5.98 -2.00
C SER A 478 18.89 6.61 -2.98
N ASN A 479 18.92 7.94 -3.02
CA ASN A 479 17.93 8.76 -3.71
C ASN A 479 18.58 9.74 -4.70
N GLY A 480 19.89 9.60 -4.95
CA GLY A 480 20.68 10.50 -5.78
C GLY A 480 20.52 10.24 -7.28
N ILE A 481 21.32 10.97 -8.06
CA ILE A 481 21.55 10.72 -9.49
C ILE A 481 23.06 10.70 -9.73
N GLU A 482 23.56 9.63 -10.33
CA GLU A 482 24.98 9.50 -10.65
C GLU A 482 25.23 9.85 -12.12
N ARG A 483 26.16 10.76 -12.35
CA ARG A 483 26.52 11.23 -13.70
C ARG A 483 27.84 10.67 -14.18
N ASP A 484 28.77 10.34 -13.28
CA ASP A 484 30.07 9.79 -13.69
C ASP A 484 29.97 8.28 -13.97
N GLU A 485 30.37 7.85 -15.17
CA GLU A 485 30.40 6.44 -15.56
C GLU A 485 31.33 5.60 -14.68
N LYS A 486 32.44 6.17 -14.19
CA LYS A 486 33.37 5.46 -13.30
C LYS A 486 32.74 5.24 -11.93
N GLN A 487 32.06 6.26 -11.41
CA GLN A 487 31.33 6.15 -10.15
C GLN A 487 30.13 5.22 -10.28
N LEU A 488 29.39 5.23 -11.38
CA LEU A 488 28.30 4.27 -11.65
C LEU A 488 28.79 2.82 -11.59
N LYS A 489 29.97 2.53 -12.15
CA LYS A 489 30.62 1.21 -12.07
C LYS A 489 31.06 0.85 -10.65
N ARG A 490 31.33 1.82 -9.78
CA ARG A 490 31.62 1.59 -8.35
C ARG A 490 30.34 1.42 -7.54
N ASN A 491 29.32 2.22 -7.79
CA ASN A 491 27.99 2.16 -7.15
C ASN A 491 27.34 0.79 -7.37
N ASN A 492 27.64 0.18 -8.50
CA ASN A 492 27.33 -1.21 -8.77
C ASN A 492 27.71 -2.17 -7.62
N ALA A 493 28.80 -1.92 -6.89
CA ALA A 493 29.23 -2.74 -5.75
C ALA A 493 28.50 -2.44 -4.42
N ASP A 494 27.74 -1.35 -4.34
CA ASP A 494 27.10 -0.87 -3.12
C ASP A 494 25.61 -1.25 -3.10
N HIS A 495 25.21 -2.07 -2.12
CA HIS A 495 23.84 -2.56 -1.99
C HIS A 495 22.80 -1.45 -1.84
N ARG A 496 23.17 -0.31 -1.28
CA ARG A 496 22.28 0.84 -1.07
C ARG A 496 21.83 1.47 -2.38
N LYS A 497 22.59 1.23 -3.46
CA LYS A 497 22.40 1.84 -4.78
C LYS A 497 21.51 1.02 -5.71
N TRP A 498 21.34 -0.27 -5.50
CA TRP A 498 20.72 -1.14 -6.51
C TRP A 498 19.24 -0.91 -6.78
N SER A 499 18.52 -0.40 -5.79
CA SER A 499 17.13 0.01 -5.95
C SER A 499 16.97 1.32 -6.74
N ASN A 500 18.07 2.06 -6.95
CA ASN A 500 18.09 3.35 -7.61
C ASN A 500 18.59 3.23 -9.07
N PRO A 501 17.69 3.20 -10.06
CA PRO A 501 18.08 3.05 -11.47
C PRO A 501 18.86 4.25 -12.02
N LEU A 502 18.95 5.37 -11.29
CA LEU A 502 19.79 6.52 -11.64
C LEU A 502 21.25 6.37 -11.17
N GLU A 503 21.53 5.46 -10.24
CA GLU A 503 22.87 5.25 -9.67
C GLU A 503 23.47 3.88 -10.03
N VAL A 504 22.75 3.03 -10.78
CA VAL A 504 23.25 1.73 -11.23
C VAL A 504 22.97 1.46 -12.70
N SER A 505 23.83 0.64 -13.32
CA SER A 505 23.74 0.29 -14.75
C SER A 505 23.04 -1.05 -14.98
N LEU A 506 22.16 -1.16 -15.97
CA LEU A 506 21.54 -2.42 -16.40
C LEU A 506 22.57 -3.55 -16.66
N PRO A 507 22.13 -4.83 -16.59
CA PRO A 507 22.97 -6.00 -16.85
C PRO A 507 23.64 -5.93 -18.22
N TYR A 508 24.71 -6.70 -18.38
CA TYR A 508 25.23 -6.98 -19.71
C TYR A 508 24.52 -8.18 -20.34
N ALA A 509 23.32 -7.95 -20.86
CA ALA A 509 22.50 -8.99 -21.48
C ALA A 509 21.93 -8.52 -22.83
N PRO A 510 22.74 -8.48 -23.91
CA PRO A 510 22.32 -7.92 -25.19
C PRO A 510 21.14 -8.68 -25.85
N SER A 511 20.88 -9.93 -25.47
CA SER A 511 19.73 -10.68 -26.00
C SER A 511 18.44 -10.50 -25.19
N MET A 512 18.55 -9.95 -23.97
CA MET A 512 17.41 -9.67 -23.11
C MET A 512 16.56 -8.55 -23.71
N LYS A 513 15.26 -8.54 -23.44
CA LYS A 513 14.34 -7.47 -23.84
C LYS A 513 13.67 -6.87 -22.62
N ILE A 514 13.44 -5.55 -22.60
CA ILE A 514 12.71 -4.87 -21.53
C ILE A 514 11.42 -4.30 -22.11
N TYR A 515 10.29 -4.62 -21.49
CA TYR A 515 8.99 -4.06 -21.80
C TYR A 515 8.51 -3.25 -20.61
N CYS A 516 8.37 -1.94 -20.77
CA CYS A 516 7.77 -1.07 -19.76
C CYS A 516 6.31 -0.82 -20.11
N VAL A 517 5.41 -1.31 -19.28
CA VAL A 517 3.96 -1.20 -19.48
C VAL A 517 3.36 -0.45 -18.31
N TYR A 518 2.67 0.66 -18.56
CA TYR A 518 2.03 1.43 -17.50
C TYR A 518 0.78 2.14 -17.97
N GLY A 519 -0.07 2.51 -17.00
CA GLY A 519 -1.30 3.24 -17.25
C GLY A 519 -1.07 4.73 -17.36
N HIS A 520 -1.89 5.38 -18.19
CA HIS A 520 -1.93 6.84 -18.30
C HIS A 520 -3.38 7.33 -18.39
N GLY A 521 -3.64 8.56 -17.95
CA GLY A 521 -4.94 9.22 -18.07
C GLY A 521 -5.75 9.25 -16.78
N LYS A 522 -5.16 8.85 -15.64
CA LYS A 522 -5.75 9.04 -14.32
C LYS A 522 -4.96 10.11 -13.56
N GLU A 523 -5.66 11.03 -12.91
CA GLU A 523 -5.03 12.07 -12.11
C GLU A 523 -4.30 11.47 -10.89
N THR A 524 -3.02 11.77 -10.76
CA THR A 524 -2.12 11.22 -9.73
C THR A 524 -1.62 12.31 -8.78
N GLU A 525 -1.38 11.96 -7.51
CA GLU A 525 -0.78 12.87 -6.54
C GLU A 525 0.66 13.27 -6.90
N ARG A 526 0.93 14.58 -7.02
CA ARG A 526 2.23 15.12 -7.45
C ARG A 526 2.89 16.02 -6.41
N SER A 527 2.12 16.82 -5.68
CA SER A 527 2.60 17.63 -4.56
C SER A 527 1.49 17.92 -3.54
N TYR A 528 1.87 18.39 -2.35
CA TYR A 528 0.97 18.52 -1.21
C TYR A 528 1.03 19.90 -0.56
N LEU A 529 -0.14 20.40 -0.17
CA LEU A 529 -0.31 21.57 0.64
C LEU A 529 -0.64 21.12 2.06
N TYR A 530 0.24 21.49 2.99
CA TYR A 530 0.12 21.13 4.39
C TYR A 530 -0.40 22.30 5.23
N ALA A 531 -1.30 21.97 6.14
CA ALA A 531 -1.67 22.81 7.27
C ALA A 531 -0.84 22.40 8.50
N ARG A 532 -0.67 23.33 9.43
CA ARG A 532 0.06 23.11 10.67
C ARG A 532 -0.84 23.35 11.85
N GLY A 533 -0.61 22.59 12.91
CA GLY A 533 -1.33 22.73 14.16
C GLY A 533 -0.43 23.05 15.34
N GLN A 534 -0.93 22.65 16.49
CA GLN A 534 -0.25 22.82 17.76
C GLN A 534 1.00 21.94 17.83
N TYR A 535 1.92 22.40 18.65
CA TYR A 535 3.08 21.64 19.08
C TYR A 535 2.63 20.44 19.93
N SER A 536 3.06 19.25 19.54
CA SER A 536 2.87 17.99 20.27
C SER A 536 4.21 17.51 20.79
N GLN A 537 4.20 16.76 21.89
CA GLN A 537 5.41 16.12 22.40
C GLN A 537 5.94 15.11 21.38
N SER A 538 7.21 15.26 20.99
CA SER A 538 7.89 14.30 20.14
C SER A 538 8.27 13.07 20.94
N GLU A 539 8.09 11.87 20.38
CA GLU A 539 8.66 10.63 20.92
C GLU A 539 10.15 10.49 20.57
N SER A 540 10.65 11.36 19.70
CA SER A 540 12.04 11.46 19.27
C SER A 540 12.90 12.10 20.36
N PHE A 541 13.52 11.30 21.23
CA PHE A 541 14.56 11.82 22.14
C PHE A 541 15.88 11.94 21.37
N PRO A 542 16.64 13.05 21.48
CA PRO A 542 18.02 13.07 21.02
C PRO A 542 18.82 12.06 21.85
N ASP A 543 19.48 11.12 21.19
CA ASP A 543 20.36 10.13 21.82
C ASP A 543 21.41 10.85 22.67
N ALA A 544 21.22 10.92 23.99
CA ALA A 544 22.32 11.19 24.90
C ALA A 544 23.06 9.86 25.09
N GLU A 545 24.15 9.68 24.34
CA GLU A 545 24.97 8.47 24.20
C GLU A 545 25.46 7.84 25.54
N ASN A 546 25.23 8.48 26.69
CA ASN A 546 25.77 8.11 28.00
C ASN A 546 24.76 8.11 29.17
N ALA A 547 23.45 8.02 28.94
CA ALA A 547 22.48 7.95 30.04
C ALA A 547 22.53 6.58 30.76
N LYS A 548 23.35 6.46 31.81
CA LYS A 548 23.33 5.32 32.75
C LYS A 548 22.62 5.72 34.04
N CYS A 549 21.66 4.92 34.50
CA CYS A 549 21.18 5.01 35.88
C CYS A 549 22.37 4.72 36.82
N LEU A 550 22.59 5.60 37.80
CA LEU A 550 23.71 5.50 38.75
C LEU A 550 23.46 4.50 39.89
N ASP A 551 22.29 3.85 39.95
CA ASP A 551 21.96 2.90 41.01
C ASP A 551 21.81 1.46 40.48
N SER A 552 22.67 0.58 41.01
CA SER A 552 22.72 -0.86 40.71
C SER A 552 21.60 -1.68 41.38
N ALA A 553 20.61 -1.03 42.01
CA ALA A 553 19.48 -1.65 42.67
C ALA A 553 18.20 -0.94 42.22
N GLY A 554 17.54 -1.49 41.20
CA GLY A 554 16.47 -0.85 40.43
C GLY A 554 15.14 -0.66 41.16
N GLU A 555 15.06 0.25 42.13
CA GLU A 555 13.77 0.64 42.73
C GLU A 555 13.42 2.13 42.59
N ASN A 556 14.31 3.00 42.09
CA ASN A 556 13.99 4.42 41.89
C ASN A 556 14.75 5.07 40.71
N CYS A 557 14.74 4.45 39.51
CA CYS A 557 15.09 5.17 38.28
C CYS A 557 13.95 6.13 37.91
N THR A 558 13.92 7.32 38.51
CA THR A 558 13.24 8.46 37.91
C THR A 558 14.17 9.00 36.83
N ASN A 559 13.84 8.78 35.56
CA ASN A 559 14.50 9.48 34.46
C ASN A 559 14.47 10.97 34.80
N PRO A 560 15.61 11.67 34.92
CA PRO A 560 15.60 13.10 35.14
C PRO A 560 15.05 13.73 33.87
N ARG A 561 13.72 13.92 33.82
CA ARG A 561 13.07 14.72 32.81
C ARG A 561 13.73 16.10 32.89
N PRO A 562 14.36 16.60 31.82
CA PRO A 562 14.93 17.94 31.85
C PRO A 562 13.80 18.95 32.21
N PRO A 563 14.09 20.03 32.95
CA PRO A 563 13.06 20.96 33.45
C PRO A 563 12.26 21.68 32.35
N LEU A 564 12.72 21.62 31.10
CA LEU A 564 11.98 22.00 29.91
C LEU A 564 11.81 20.77 29.01
N ASP A 565 10.61 20.19 29.04
CA ASP A 565 10.15 19.05 28.25
C ASP A 565 10.05 19.46 26.75
N MET A 566 11.18 19.44 26.04
CA MET A 566 11.30 19.87 24.64
C MET A 566 12.18 18.85 23.89
N PRO A 567 11.58 18.03 23.04
CA PRO A 567 11.22 18.56 21.73
C PRO A 567 9.72 18.53 21.52
N LEU A 568 9.19 19.68 21.14
CA LEU A 568 7.84 19.79 20.63
C LEU A 568 7.90 19.69 19.11
N GLU A 569 7.36 18.62 18.54
CA GLU A 569 7.15 18.49 17.10
C GLU A 569 5.85 19.19 16.73
N ARG A 570 5.88 20.04 15.69
CA ARG A 570 4.66 20.69 15.21
C ARG A 570 3.85 19.71 14.37
N LEU A 571 2.61 19.45 14.77
CA LEU A 571 1.72 18.59 13.99
C LEU A 571 1.47 19.20 12.61
N SER A 572 1.66 18.39 11.58
CA SER A 572 1.44 18.76 10.18
C SER A 572 0.52 17.73 9.53
N TRP A 573 -0.50 18.20 8.81
CA TRP A 573 -1.44 17.36 8.07
C TRP A 573 -1.78 18.01 6.72
N ILE A 574 -2.25 17.22 5.76
CA ILE A 574 -2.64 17.73 4.45
C ILE A 574 -3.87 18.64 4.60
N ASP A 575 -3.84 19.86 4.04
CA ASP A 575 -4.93 20.83 4.15
C ASP A 575 -6.14 20.39 3.30
N ALA A 576 -6.95 19.50 3.87
CA ALA A 576 -8.16 18.99 3.25
C ALA A 576 -9.21 20.07 2.92
N ALA A 577 -9.12 21.24 3.58
CA ALA A 577 -10.07 22.33 3.38
C ALA A 577 -9.73 23.19 2.15
N TYR A 578 -8.49 23.14 1.66
CA TYR A 578 -8.07 23.90 0.50
C TYR A 578 -8.26 23.10 -0.79
N SER A 579 -9.04 23.65 -1.73
CA SER A 579 -9.18 23.11 -3.08
C SER A 579 -9.19 24.26 -4.09
N ASN A 580 -8.50 24.07 -5.21
CA ASN A 580 -8.39 25.04 -6.29
C ASN A 580 -8.37 24.30 -7.64
N GLU A 581 -9.46 24.42 -8.39
CA GLU A 581 -9.61 23.74 -9.69
C GLU A 581 -8.64 24.26 -10.76
N THR A 582 -8.29 25.55 -10.77
CA THR A 582 -7.38 26.09 -11.81
C THR A 582 -5.96 25.56 -11.63
N ALA A 583 -5.55 25.33 -10.38
CA ALA A 583 -4.25 24.74 -10.05
C ALA A 583 -4.30 23.19 -9.96
N LYS A 584 -5.43 22.55 -10.29
CA LYS A 584 -5.69 21.11 -10.11
C LYS A 584 -5.40 20.62 -8.67
N ILE A 585 -5.70 21.43 -7.67
CA ILE A 585 -5.53 21.09 -6.24
C ILE A 585 -6.87 20.64 -5.67
N ARG A 586 -6.93 19.43 -5.11
CA ARG A 586 -8.13 18.89 -4.45
C ARG A 586 -7.80 18.41 -3.06
N ASN A 587 -8.46 18.98 -2.05
CA ASN A 587 -8.25 18.68 -0.63
C ASN A 587 -6.76 18.72 -0.23
N GLY A 588 -6.06 19.77 -0.64
CA GLY A 588 -4.64 19.95 -0.34
C GLY A 588 -3.68 19.11 -1.18
N VAL A 589 -4.17 18.26 -2.09
CA VAL A 589 -3.33 17.46 -2.99
C VAL A 589 -3.33 18.08 -4.38
N LYS A 590 -2.15 18.45 -4.89
CA LYS A 590 -1.98 18.89 -6.27
C LYS A 590 -1.85 17.66 -7.17
N MET A 591 -2.70 17.61 -8.18
CA MET A 591 -2.81 16.49 -9.11
C MET A 591 -1.92 16.72 -10.33
N GLY A 592 -1.20 15.69 -10.75
CA GLY A 592 -0.45 15.60 -12.01
C GLY A 592 -0.89 14.38 -12.82
N GLU A 593 -0.10 14.05 -13.84
CA GLU A 593 -0.38 12.91 -14.73
C GLU A 593 0.21 11.60 -14.19
N GLY A 594 -0.48 10.48 -14.43
CA GLY A 594 0.02 9.13 -14.15
C GLY A 594 -1.07 8.06 -14.19
N ASP A 595 -0.92 7.05 -13.33
CA ASP A 595 -1.83 5.90 -13.23
C ASP A 595 -2.76 5.95 -11.99
N GLY A 596 -2.86 7.10 -11.33
CA GLY A 596 -3.61 7.32 -10.09
C GLY A 596 -2.77 7.21 -8.81
N THR A 597 -1.63 6.50 -8.84
CA THR A 597 -0.72 6.33 -7.68
C THR A 597 0.70 6.80 -7.98
N VAL A 598 1.23 6.43 -9.14
CA VAL A 598 2.61 6.71 -9.58
C VAL A 598 2.57 7.81 -10.62
N SER A 599 3.43 8.82 -10.46
CA SER A 599 3.55 9.92 -11.42
C SER A 599 4.13 9.43 -12.73
N LEU A 600 3.73 10.07 -13.84
CA LEU A 600 4.18 9.72 -15.18
C LEU A 600 5.72 9.75 -15.32
N LEU A 601 6.39 10.71 -14.65
CA LEU A 601 7.85 10.77 -14.60
C LEU A 601 8.47 9.48 -14.05
N SER A 602 7.93 8.95 -12.95
CA SER A 602 8.45 7.75 -12.31
C SER A 602 8.12 6.47 -13.09
N LEU A 603 6.96 6.44 -13.75
CA LEU A 603 6.53 5.31 -14.60
C LEU A 603 7.41 5.14 -15.85
N GLY A 604 7.68 6.25 -16.54
CA GLY A 604 8.16 6.20 -17.93
C GLY A 604 9.54 6.78 -18.20
N ALA A 605 10.05 7.73 -17.41
CA ALA A 605 11.23 8.51 -17.81
C ALA A 605 12.49 7.65 -18.00
N MET A 606 12.69 6.64 -17.14
CA MET A 606 13.79 5.69 -17.29
C MET A 606 13.64 4.82 -18.54
N CYS A 607 12.43 4.36 -18.86
CA CYS A 607 12.21 3.49 -20.02
C CYS A 607 12.33 4.25 -21.35
N VAL A 608 11.89 5.51 -21.36
CA VAL A 608 11.82 6.34 -22.57
C VAL A 608 13.16 6.95 -22.93
N GLU A 609 13.93 7.40 -21.95
CA GLU A 609 15.17 8.18 -22.18
C GLU A 609 16.34 7.64 -21.32
N GLY A 610 16.15 7.43 -20.02
CA GLY A 610 17.24 7.07 -19.10
C GLY A 610 18.00 5.81 -19.52
N TRP A 611 17.33 4.67 -19.64
CA TRP A 611 17.91 3.41 -20.07
C TRP A 611 18.17 3.31 -21.58
N LYS A 612 17.83 4.32 -22.38
CA LYS A 612 18.31 4.40 -23.77
C LYS A 612 19.73 4.96 -23.85
N ARG A 613 20.22 5.59 -22.78
CA ARG A 613 21.58 6.12 -22.69
C ARG A 613 22.56 4.99 -22.33
N LYS A 614 23.70 4.97 -23.02
CA LYS A 614 24.74 3.94 -22.87
C LYS A 614 25.30 3.82 -21.44
N ARG A 615 25.33 4.93 -20.70
CA ARG A 615 25.77 5.00 -19.30
C ARG A 615 24.98 4.04 -18.40
N TRP A 616 23.65 4.09 -18.46
CA TRP A 616 22.78 3.20 -17.68
C TRP A 616 22.44 1.90 -18.40
N ASN A 617 22.64 1.81 -19.72
CA ASN A 617 22.43 0.59 -20.52
C ASN A 617 23.66 0.22 -21.35
N PRO A 618 24.70 -0.36 -20.73
CA PRO A 618 25.96 -0.64 -21.40
C PRO A 618 25.85 -1.76 -22.45
N ALA A 619 24.87 -2.66 -22.34
CA ALA A 619 24.64 -3.74 -23.31
C ALA A 619 23.79 -3.33 -24.51
N GLY A 620 23.17 -2.14 -24.48
CA GLY A 620 22.23 -1.73 -25.54
C GLY A 620 20.99 -2.62 -25.58
N ILE A 621 20.49 -3.03 -24.42
CA ILE A 621 19.28 -3.84 -24.28
C ILE A 621 18.12 -3.09 -24.96
N PRO A 622 17.34 -3.73 -25.86
CA PRO A 622 16.16 -3.13 -26.46
C PRO A 622 15.06 -2.91 -25.42
N ILE A 623 14.51 -1.69 -25.39
CA ILE A 623 13.49 -1.25 -24.44
C ILE A 623 12.27 -0.80 -25.23
N THR A 624 11.14 -1.44 -24.98
CA THR A 624 9.85 -1.11 -25.59
C THR A 624 8.93 -0.53 -24.51
N THR A 625 8.34 0.63 -24.78
CA THR A 625 7.44 1.31 -23.85
C THR A 625 6.01 1.30 -24.39
N VAL A 626 5.07 0.79 -23.59
CA VAL A 626 3.66 0.69 -23.95
C VAL A 626 2.81 1.37 -22.88
N GLU A 627 2.17 2.47 -23.27
CA GLU A 627 1.20 3.17 -22.43
C GLU A 627 -0.22 2.68 -22.69
N LEU A 628 -0.92 2.32 -21.62
CA LEU A 628 -2.32 1.90 -21.66
C LEU A 628 -3.23 3.08 -21.25
N PRO A 629 -4.16 3.53 -22.11
CA PRO A 629 -5.05 4.63 -21.79
C PRO A 629 -6.14 4.19 -20.80
N HIS A 630 -6.28 4.92 -19.70
CA HIS A 630 -7.30 4.71 -18.69
C HIS A 630 -8.68 5.12 -19.22
N ARG A 631 -9.49 4.12 -19.59
CA ARG A 631 -10.88 4.28 -20.08
C ARG A 631 -11.81 3.35 -19.31
N PRO A 632 -12.11 3.63 -18.03
CA PRO A 632 -12.88 2.75 -17.19
C PRO A 632 -14.36 2.71 -17.64
N ASN A 633 -14.98 1.55 -17.57
CA ASN A 633 -16.43 1.44 -17.68
C ASN A 633 -17.07 1.74 -16.31
N PRO A 634 -17.88 2.80 -16.16
CA PRO A 634 -18.47 3.19 -14.88
C PRO A 634 -19.46 2.16 -14.32
N THR A 635 -20.00 1.25 -15.14
CA THR A 635 -20.92 0.21 -14.67
C THR A 635 -20.22 -1.00 -14.06
N ILE A 636 -18.91 -1.12 -14.26
CA ILE A 636 -18.12 -2.26 -13.80
C ILE A 636 -17.24 -1.79 -12.62
N PRO A 637 -17.35 -2.43 -11.45
CA PRO A 637 -16.42 -2.19 -10.34
C PRO A 637 -14.97 -2.38 -10.82
N ARG A 638 -14.08 -1.42 -10.51
CA ARG A 638 -12.67 -1.39 -10.97
C ARG A 638 -12.47 -1.17 -12.48
N GLY A 639 -13.47 -0.61 -13.17
CA GLY A 639 -13.30 0.01 -14.49
C GLY A 639 -13.18 -0.93 -15.69
N GLY A 640 -13.21 -2.25 -15.50
CA GLY A 640 -13.27 -3.22 -16.60
C GLY A 640 -12.03 -3.25 -17.51
N ALA A 641 -12.20 -3.65 -18.78
CA ALA A 641 -11.10 -4.12 -19.66
C ALA A 641 -10.02 -3.08 -19.95
N ASN A 642 -10.44 -1.82 -20.02
CA ASN A 642 -9.61 -0.69 -20.42
C ASN A 642 -9.29 0.21 -19.22
N THR A 643 -9.43 -0.30 -18.00
CA THR A 643 -8.88 0.36 -16.83
C THR A 643 -7.35 0.31 -16.88
N SER A 644 -6.74 1.40 -16.46
CA SER A 644 -5.29 1.51 -16.31
C SER A 644 -4.93 2.22 -15.01
N ASP A 645 -5.78 2.06 -14.00
CA ASP A 645 -5.44 2.43 -12.62
C ASP A 645 -4.30 1.54 -12.10
N HIS A 646 -3.50 2.04 -11.17
CA HIS A 646 -2.26 1.40 -10.73
C HIS A 646 -2.37 -0.10 -10.40
N VAL A 647 -3.43 -0.50 -9.69
CA VAL A 647 -3.68 -1.92 -9.38
C VAL A 647 -4.56 -2.57 -10.44
N ASP A 648 -5.55 -1.86 -10.96
CA ASP A 648 -6.53 -2.43 -11.90
C ASP A 648 -5.90 -2.76 -13.27
N ILE A 649 -4.75 -2.18 -13.60
CA ILE A 649 -3.98 -2.49 -14.81
C ILE A 649 -3.69 -3.99 -14.94
N LEU A 650 -3.55 -4.72 -13.81
CA LEU A 650 -3.34 -6.17 -13.78
C LEU A 650 -4.53 -6.99 -14.34
N GLY A 651 -5.71 -6.37 -14.45
CA GLY A 651 -6.88 -6.97 -15.09
C GLY A 651 -7.19 -6.38 -16.47
N SER A 652 -6.33 -5.48 -16.96
CA SER A 652 -6.49 -4.89 -18.28
C SER A 652 -6.27 -5.91 -19.38
N THR A 653 -7.13 -5.89 -20.39
CA THR A 653 -6.98 -6.73 -21.58
C THR A 653 -5.67 -6.44 -22.30
N GLY A 654 -5.27 -5.15 -22.40
CA GLY A 654 -4.04 -4.75 -23.09
C GLY A 654 -2.79 -5.27 -22.40
N LEU A 655 -2.72 -5.23 -21.06
CA LEU A 655 -1.60 -5.80 -20.32
C LEU A 655 -1.55 -7.33 -20.46
N ASN A 656 -2.70 -8.00 -20.29
CA ASN A 656 -2.77 -9.46 -20.39
C ASN A 656 -2.32 -9.93 -21.77
N GLU A 657 -2.68 -9.20 -22.84
CA GLU A 657 -2.25 -9.50 -24.20
C GLU A 657 -0.72 -9.38 -24.35
N ILE A 658 -0.11 -8.34 -23.77
CA ILE A 658 1.34 -8.13 -23.79
C ILE A 658 2.07 -9.26 -23.06
N ILE A 659 1.65 -9.59 -21.83
CA ILE A 659 2.27 -10.66 -21.03
C ILE A 659 2.18 -11.98 -21.79
N LEU A 660 1.00 -12.32 -22.31
CA LEU A 660 0.80 -13.54 -23.10
C LEU A 660 1.68 -13.56 -24.35
N LYS A 661 1.73 -12.47 -25.13
CA LYS A 661 2.59 -12.38 -26.32
C LYS A 661 4.05 -12.65 -25.98
N VAL A 662 4.58 -12.05 -24.91
CA VAL A 662 5.97 -12.31 -24.50
C VAL A 662 6.15 -13.75 -24.03
N ALA A 663 5.23 -14.28 -23.22
CA ALA A 663 5.28 -15.63 -22.68
C ALA A 663 5.20 -16.73 -23.77
N THR A 664 4.44 -16.50 -24.83
CA THR A 664 4.28 -17.43 -25.97
C THR A 664 5.22 -17.14 -27.16
N GLY A 665 6.24 -16.28 -26.98
CA GLY A 665 7.25 -15.97 -28.01
C GLY A 665 6.85 -15.00 -29.13
N ALA A 666 5.63 -14.47 -29.09
CA ALA A 666 5.14 -13.41 -29.96
C ALA A 666 5.52 -11.99 -29.50
N GLY A 667 6.51 -11.85 -28.58
CA GLY A 667 6.90 -10.55 -28.02
C GLY A 667 7.43 -9.55 -29.05
N HIS A 668 7.92 -10.02 -30.20
CA HIS A 668 8.38 -9.17 -31.30
C HIS A 668 7.26 -8.36 -31.98
N GLU A 669 5.99 -8.71 -31.76
CA GLU A 669 4.83 -7.96 -32.26
C GLU A 669 4.57 -6.68 -31.45
N ILE A 670 5.16 -6.56 -30.26
CA ILE A 670 4.94 -5.43 -29.36
C ILE A 670 5.80 -4.27 -29.84
N GLN A 671 5.15 -3.12 -30.05
CA GLN A 671 5.79 -1.88 -30.49
C GLN A 671 5.59 -0.77 -29.46
N ASP A 672 6.43 0.26 -29.55
CA ASP A 672 6.28 1.46 -28.74
C ASP A 672 4.92 2.12 -28.99
N SER A 673 4.19 2.38 -27.91
CA SER A 673 2.90 3.08 -27.94
C SER A 673 2.87 4.14 -26.86
N PHE A 674 2.72 5.40 -27.29
CA PHE A 674 2.66 6.56 -26.41
C PHE A 674 1.30 7.24 -26.55
N VAL A 675 0.66 7.49 -25.41
CA VAL A 675 -0.58 8.26 -25.27
C VAL A 675 -0.27 9.63 -24.63
N SER A 676 0.79 9.72 -23.84
CA SER A 676 1.21 10.87 -23.05
C SER A 676 2.38 11.64 -23.68
N ASN A 677 2.67 12.82 -23.11
CA ASN A 677 3.83 13.66 -23.46
C ASN A 677 5.12 13.27 -22.73
N ILE A 678 5.22 12.04 -22.20
CA ILE A 678 6.41 11.57 -21.45
C ILE A 678 7.72 11.77 -22.20
N ARG A 679 7.73 11.69 -23.53
CA ARG A 679 8.94 11.90 -24.34
C ARG A 679 9.49 13.32 -24.18
N GLU A 680 8.61 14.31 -24.11
CA GLU A 680 9.00 15.71 -23.91
C GLU A 680 9.44 15.94 -22.47
N TYR A 681 8.71 15.38 -21.49
CA TYR A 681 9.07 15.50 -20.07
C TYR A 681 10.41 14.84 -19.78
N ALA A 682 10.65 13.65 -20.31
CA ALA A 682 11.91 12.94 -20.14
C ALA A 682 13.08 13.71 -20.76
N GLN A 683 12.91 14.42 -21.86
CA GLN A 683 13.97 15.27 -22.44
C GLN A 683 14.32 16.49 -21.58
N LYS A 684 13.36 17.02 -20.81
CA LYS A 684 13.55 18.16 -19.90
C LYS A 684 14.29 17.79 -18.61
N ILE A 685 14.43 16.49 -18.29
CA ILE A 685 15.17 16.02 -17.11
C ILE A 685 16.67 16.28 -17.28
N GLN A 686 17.33 16.72 -16.20
CA GLN A 686 18.76 17.01 -16.20
C GLN A 686 19.60 15.73 -16.05
N TRP A 687 19.68 14.94 -17.12
CA TRP A 687 20.41 13.67 -17.17
C TRP A 687 21.93 13.80 -17.08
N ASP A 688 22.48 14.93 -17.52
CA ASP A 688 23.92 15.13 -17.74
C ASP A 688 24.58 16.01 -16.69
#